data_AF-G8LWM3-F1
#
_entry.id   AF-G8LWM3-F1
#
_cell.length_a   1.000
_cell.length_b   1.000
_cell.length_c   1.000
_cell.angle_alpha   90.00
_cell.angle_beta   90.00
_cell.angle_gamma   90.00
#
_symmetry.space_group_name_H-M   'P 1'
#
loop_
_entity.id
_entity.type
_entity.pdbx_description
1 polymer ?
#
loop_
_entity_poly.entity_id
_entity_poly.type
_entity_poly.pdbx_seq_one_letter_code
_entity_poly.pdbx_strand_id
1 'polypeptide(L)'
;MVRRGLKRFLSSLTLLVMAVGVMSQSVFAAPKVDPKDDIGKPTVISGPKEEKKEKEEKVVSDNGWIVLGQEGFSKKDAEYTTIALDNNGVPYVAYSDAGNGKKVTVKKYTQKGWETVGKEGFSLKAAKNISLAFDNSNIPYVAYIEEPGKRVVVSKLSKDKWVEVGVSAGVGDDVSLAIDSKGTPYVAYTYSIKGLLGLGANGITVSKYVKGIWKPEFNVGSILNNNKYSEPAIAFDVKDNLYVAFSNNGVNVVKASGFDRWSYLNVTSKPKKEVKFISLAIDKEGKVYVAYQGDKEKAVVSNVSEGENWEVSEGKAEFISLVLDSEGTPYVAFADAKNKDKAVVKKYEDGKWNALGDKGISKAKAKFTSIAVDSGDNLYIVYQDDANKKKATVLTYTSKFVVTFDTDGGTPIANQLVPYNGKVQKPEDPVKYGYVFENWYTDKSFTQVFDFNTPVKSNLTLYAKYTKLDGCGLTVKWEGNGSVPGWTNGETKKFKLGEKITLKAVSEDDSKFAYWKDAVGRVVSTEPEYTFELGCEDSFTAYFFEKNKYLVTFKNGNGEIIKSVYLVEDEDIVFPESPSMFGYRFIGWDKTAEEIKASQGDVVVTALFEKIEQTLKVEVYGGSGSGEYKLNDYVIVEANEPEEGKKFAYWEDENGNILSYSTRYGFTVTRDVILNAVYVSEDEEVEEQARIAITNIAFTDDKITFVAERVVPEGNTIVLHGIIATNNPAIGSSDKDFVIGKEGVYKASALTKGLVGVFVLNKAAELDETWYARGYVIYKDSNGNIVTIYSDIEQATRQEL
;
A
#
# COMPACT_ATOMS: atom_id res chain seq x y z
N MET A 1 -9.56 35.99 65.33
CA MET A 1 -9.26 37.08 64.36
C MET A 1 -9.09 36.42 63.00
N VAL A 2 -10.19 36.22 62.26
CA VAL A 2 -10.72 37.08 61.17
C VAL A 2 -9.78 37.06 59.96
N ARG A 3 -10.11 36.63 58.73
CA ARG A 3 -11.21 35.94 58.00
C ARG A 3 -10.70 35.98 56.52
N ARG A 4 -11.04 35.17 55.51
CA ARG A 4 -12.21 34.36 55.08
C ARG A 4 -11.69 33.53 53.87
N GLY A 5 -12.01 32.25 53.66
CA GLY A 5 -13.32 31.69 53.26
C GLY A 5 -13.35 31.55 51.72
N LEU A 6 -13.81 30.48 51.06
CA LEU A 6 -14.85 29.53 51.43
C LEU A 6 -14.80 28.25 50.53
N LYS A 7 -15.12 27.11 51.15
CA LYS A 7 -15.57 25.82 50.58
C LYS A 7 -16.97 25.99 49.94
N ARG A 8 -17.37 25.42 48.78
CA ARG A 8 -17.58 24.01 48.34
C ARG A 8 -19.10 23.69 48.20
N PHE A 9 -19.42 22.70 47.36
CA PHE A 9 -20.70 21.98 47.08
C PHE A 9 -21.57 22.49 45.89
N LEU A 10 -21.67 21.72 44.78
CA LEU A 10 -22.57 20.58 44.44
C LEU A 10 -24.03 21.02 44.29
N SER A 11 -24.88 20.53 43.37
CA SER A 11 -24.83 19.58 42.25
C SER A 11 -26.23 19.56 41.60
N SER A 12 -26.29 19.24 40.31
CA SER A 12 -27.41 18.59 39.61
C SER A 12 -28.70 19.38 39.32
N LEU A 13 -28.99 19.57 38.03
CA LEU A 13 -30.31 19.26 37.48
C LEU A 13 -30.19 18.85 36.00
N THR A 14 -30.70 17.67 35.70
CA THR A 14 -30.84 17.06 34.37
C THR A 14 -32.23 17.39 33.84
N LEU A 15 -32.38 17.81 32.57
CA LEU A 15 -33.46 17.27 31.72
C LEU A 15 -33.23 17.50 30.22
N LEU A 16 -33.62 16.45 29.51
CA LEU A 16 -33.64 16.11 28.09
C LEU A 16 -34.68 16.94 27.29
N VAL A 17 -34.49 17.12 25.98
CA VAL A 17 -35.38 16.64 24.88
C VAL A 17 -35.09 17.34 23.52
N MET A 18 -34.74 16.48 22.56
CA MET A 18 -34.92 16.39 21.10
C MET A 18 -35.25 17.60 20.16
N ALA A 19 -34.61 17.50 18.98
CA ALA A 19 -35.18 17.45 17.61
C ALA A 19 -35.09 18.67 16.65
N VAL A 20 -34.31 18.44 15.58
CA VAL A 20 -34.59 18.60 14.13
C VAL A 20 -34.80 20.02 13.54
N GLY A 21 -34.06 20.33 12.44
CA GLY A 21 -34.60 21.16 11.34
C GLY A 21 -33.69 22.22 10.68
N VAL A 22 -32.74 21.76 9.84
CA VAL A 22 -32.42 22.18 8.44
C VAL A 22 -32.70 23.62 7.91
N MET A 23 -31.68 24.16 7.20
CA MET A 23 -31.67 25.20 6.12
C MET A 23 -31.97 26.67 6.49
N SER A 24 -31.46 27.73 5.84
CA SER A 24 -30.44 27.97 4.81
C SER A 24 -30.25 29.50 4.63
N GLN A 25 -29.21 29.87 3.87
CA GLN A 25 -29.05 31.08 3.05
C GLN A 25 -28.43 32.39 3.58
N SER A 26 -27.59 32.89 2.66
CA SER A 26 -26.65 34.00 2.58
C SER A 26 -27.24 35.27 1.95
N VAL A 27 -26.67 36.46 2.22
CA VAL A 27 -26.86 37.68 1.42
C VAL A 27 -25.57 38.51 1.29
N PHE A 28 -25.34 39.00 0.06
CA PHE A 28 -24.26 39.85 -0.47
C PHE A 28 -24.31 41.34 -0.04
N ALA A 29 -23.18 42.05 -0.15
CA ALA A 29 -23.15 43.46 -0.58
C ALA A 29 -21.76 43.86 -1.16
N ALA A 30 -21.78 44.64 -2.24
CA ALA A 30 -20.65 45.31 -2.89
C ALA A 30 -20.92 46.84 -2.95
N PRO A 31 -19.92 47.71 -3.22
CA PRO A 31 -20.21 49.03 -3.76
C PRO A 31 -19.38 49.48 -4.98
N LYS A 32 -20.12 50.01 -5.97
CA LYS A 32 -20.02 51.23 -6.81
C LYS A 32 -18.69 51.72 -7.45
N VAL A 33 -18.83 52.09 -8.73
CA VAL A 33 -17.91 52.84 -9.61
C VAL A 33 -18.60 54.15 -10.05
N ASP A 34 -17.83 55.20 -10.33
CA ASP A 34 -18.25 56.39 -11.10
C ASP A 34 -17.15 56.79 -12.13
N PRO A 35 -17.48 57.34 -13.33
CA PRO A 35 -16.57 57.46 -14.48
C PRO A 35 -16.23 58.92 -14.91
N LYS A 36 -15.18 59.09 -15.73
CA LYS A 36 -15.13 59.98 -16.94
C LYS A 36 -13.78 59.98 -17.69
N ASP A 37 -13.89 60.23 -18.99
CA ASP A 37 -12.95 60.22 -20.14
C ASP A 37 -11.76 61.22 -20.00
N ASP A 38 -10.65 61.24 -20.78
CA ASP A 38 -10.51 61.15 -22.25
C ASP A 38 -9.04 60.91 -22.75
N ILE A 39 -8.91 60.71 -24.08
CA ILE A 39 -7.91 60.15 -25.03
C ILE A 39 -6.42 60.59 -25.05
N GLY A 40 -5.52 59.62 -25.36
CA GLY A 40 -4.19 59.84 -25.99
C GLY A 40 -3.25 58.61 -26.09
N LYS A 41 -3.17 57.92 -27.24
CA LYS A 41 -2.27 56.78 -27.59
C LYS A 41 -0.77 57.17 -27.68
N PRO A 42 0.21 56.24 -27.84
CA PRO A 42 0.37 54.91 -27.22
C PRO A 42 1.78 54.76 -26.59
N THR A 43 1.90 54.06 -25.47
CA THR A 43 3.22 53.57 -25.01
C THR A 43 3.05 52.11 -24.60
N VAL A 44 3.86 51.25 -25.22
CA VAL A 44 3.92 49.81 -24.95
C VAL A 44 4.33 49.64 -23.49
N ILE A 45 3.38 49.23 -22.65
CA ILE A 45 3.66 48.72 -21.31
C ILE A 45 2.87 47.42 -21.16
N SER A 46 3.64 46.36 -20.97
CA SER A 46 3.23 45.00 -20.63
C SER A 46 2.07 44.97 -19.62
N GLY A 47 1.04 44.19 -19.94
CA GLY A 47 -0.08 43.95 -19.04
C GLY A 47 0.35 43.36 -17.69
N PRO A 48 -0.50 43.51 -16.66
CA PRO A 48 -0.25 42.95 -15.34
C PRO A 48 -0.17 41.42 -15.45
N LYS A 49 0.93 40.88 -14.92
CA LYS A 49 1.13 39.44 -14.74
C LYS A 49 -0.07 38.87 -14.02
N GLU A 50 -0.78 37.97 -14.68
CA GLU A 50 -1.60 36.97 -13.99
C GLU A 50 -0.72 36.33 -12.92
N GLU A 51 -1.16 36.40 -11.67
CA GLU A 51 -0.66 35.56 -10.60
C GLU A 51 -0.95 34.11 -10.99
N LYS A 52 0.02 33.49 -11.66
CA LYS A 52 0.16 32.04 -11.66
C LYS A 52 0.27 31.64 -10.19
N LYS A 53 -0.77 30.99 -9.67
CA LYS A 53 -0.59 29.98 -8.64
C LYS A 53 0.34 28.93 -9.23
N GLU A 54 1.65 29.10 -9.03
CA GLU A 54 2.60 28.01 -9.13
C GLU A 54 2.12 26.95 -8.14
N LYS A 55 1.50 25.89 -8.68
CA LYS A 55 1.57 24.59 -8.02
C LYS A 55 3.06 24.35 -7.83
N GLU A 56 3.50 24.19 -6.59
CA GLU A 56 4.84 23.70 -6.29
C GLU A 56 5.00 22.34 -6.99
N GLU A 57 5.55 22.36 -8.19
CA GLU A 57 6.11 21.19 -8.82
C GLU A 57 7.25 20.75 -7.91
N LYS A 58 7.09 19.55 -7.32
CA LYS A 58 8.19 18.85 -6.64
C LYS A 58 9.37 18.84 -7.61
N VAL A 59 10.42 19.58 -7.29
CA VAL A 59 11.67 19.55 -8.04
C VAL A 59 12.27 18.17 -7.82
N VAL A 60 12.00 17.26 -8.74
CA VAL A 60 12.65 15.97 -8.85
C VAL A 60 14.07 16.27 -9.34
N SER A 61 15.08 16.00 -8.51
CA SER A 61 16.44 15.90 -9.04
C SER A 61 16.56 14.63 -9.86
N ASP A 62 17.22 14.72 -11.02
CA ASP A 62 17.50 13.63 -11.98
C ASP A 62 18.36 12.47 -11.42
N ASN A 63 18.49 12.37 -10.09
CA ASN A 63 19.43 11.55 -9.35
C ASN A 63 18.79 10.56 -8.35
N GLY A 64 17.46 10.48 -8.32
CA GLY A 64 16.68 9.52 -7.49
C GLY A 64 16.43 9.97 -6.06
N TRP A 65 17.10 11.04 -5.62
CA TRP A 65 16.81 11.68 -4.34
C TRP A 65 15.72 12.73 -4.53
N ILE A 66 14.80 12.81 -3.58
CA ILE A 66 13.67 13.73 -3.58
C ILE A 66 13.74 14.56 -2.30
N VAL A 67 13.47 15.86 -2.38
CA VAL A 67 13.30 16.68 -1.18
C VAL A 67 12.10 16.19 -0.38
N LEU A 68 12.32 15.87 0.90
CA LEU A 68 11.24 15.53 1.82
C LEU A 68 10.69 16.80 2.48
N GLY A 69 9.52 17.24 2.03
CA GLY A 69 8.91 18.51 2.45
C GLY A 69 9.54 19.70 1.73
N GLN A 70 9.94 20.73 2.49
CA GLN A 70 10.51 21.96 1.95
C GLN A 70 12.05 21.97 2.08
N GLU A 71 12.75 22.43 1.04
CA GLU A 71 14.19 22.74 1.15
C GLU A 71 14.43 23.86 2.17
N GLY A 72 15.45 23.71 3.02
CA GLY A 72 15.73 24.70 4.04
C GLY A 72 14.54 24.92 5.00
N PHE A 73 13.95 23.85 5.54
CA PHE A 73 12.76 23.93 6.40
C PHE A 73 13.02 24.61 7.75
N SER A 74 14.27 24.72 8.19
CA SER A 74 14.62 25.46 9.41
C SER A 74 14.49 26.97 9.21
N LYS A 75 14.16 27.70 10.29
CA LYS A 75 13.96 29.16 10.22
C LYS A 75 15.26 29.91 9.86
N LYS A 76 16.38 29.44 10.40
CA LYS A 76 17.74 29.98 10.24
C LYS A 76 18.74 28.81 10.15
N ASP A 77 20.03 29.12 10.23
CA ASP A 77 21.12 28.16 10.19
C ASP A 77 20.87 26.99 11.15
N ALA A 78 20.99 25.77 10.62
CA ALA A 78 20.85 24.52 11.36
C ALA A 78 22.21 23.81 11.41
N GLU A 79 22.91 23.91 12.54
CA GLU A 79 24.21 23.26 12.74
C GLU A 79 24.03 21.90 13.46
N TYR A 80 24.98 20.97 13.29
CA TYR A 80 24.94 19.65 13.95
C TYR A 80 23.61 18.90 13.74
N THR A 81 23.12 18.89 12.49
CA THR A 81 21.90 18.17 12.13
C THR A 81 22.08 16.66 12.31
N THR A 82 21.08 16.02 12.91
CA THR A 82 20.97 14.55 13.03
C THR A 82 19.55 14.12 12.73
N ILE A 83 19.38 12.96 12.10
CA ILE A 83 18.08 12.37 11.77
C ILE A 83 17.97 10.99 12.41
N ALA A 84 16.79 10.69 12.94
CA ALA A 84 16.41 9.35 13.38
C ALA A 84 14.92 9.13 13.09
N LEU A 85 14.51 7.87 13.06
CA LEU A 85 13.13 7.49 12.77
C LEU A 85 12.47 6.93 14.03
N ASP A 86 11.16 7.14 14.16
CA ASP A 86 10.36 6.35 15.11
C ASP A 86 10.05 4.96 14.52
N ASN A 87 9.46 4.07 15.32
CA ASN A 87 9.15 2.70 14.93
C ASN A 87 8.11 2.60 13.78
N ASN A 88 7.47 3.71 13.39
CA ASN A 88 6.57 3.76 12.23
C ASN A 88 7.27 4.33 10.99
N GLY A 89 8.59 4.52 11.03
CA GLY A 89 9.38 5.09 9.93
C GLY A 89 9.24 6.61 9.79
N VAL A 90 8.68 7.33 10.77
CA VAL A 90 8.52 8.78 10.67
C VAL A 90 9.85 9.47 10.99
N PRO A 91 10.38 10.35 10.10
CA PRO A 91 11.65 11.01 10.34
C PRO A 91 11.55 12.21 11.27
N TYR A 92 12.50 12.30 12.19
CA TYR A 92 12.71 13.40 13.11
C TYR A 92 14.12 13.96 12.93
N VAL A 93 14.23 15.28 12.85
CA VAL A 93 15.49 16.00 12.76
C VAL A 93 15.71 16.82 14.03
N ALA A 94 16.85 16.62 14.67
CA ALA A 94 17.35 17.48 15.74
C ALA A 94 18.53 18.32 15.23
N TYR A 95 18.59 19.61 15.63
CA TYR A 95 19.66 20.51 15.20
C TYR A 95 19.87 21.68 16.18
N SER A 96 21.05 22.29 16.08
CA SER A 96 21.40 23.53 16.78
C SER A 96 20.86 24.72 15.99
N ASP A 97 19.87 25.41 16.56
CA ASP A 97 19.04 26.38 15.87
C ASP A 97 19.54 27.81 16.09
N ALA A 98 20.22 28.38 15.09
CA ALA A 98 20.72 29.75 15.17
C ALA A 98 19.61 30.79 15.35
N GLY A 99 18.38 30.49 14.89
CA GLY A 99 17.22 31.36 15.08
C GLY A 99 16.73 31.40 16.53
N ASN A 100 17.14 30.43 17.33
CA ASN A 100 16.81 30.30 18.76
C ASN A 100 18.08 30.35 19.64
N GLY A 101 19.13 31.06 19.21
CA GLY A 101 20.36 31.24 20.00
C GLY A 101 21.25 29.99 20.06
N LYS A 102 21.28 29.21 18.96
CA LYS A 102 21.99 27.92 18.84
C LYS A 102 21.51 26.86 19.83
N LYS A 103 20.25 26.96 20.27
CA LYS A 103 19.60 25.98 21.15
C LYS A 103 19.05 24.82 20.34
N VAL A 104 18.79 23.68 20.99
CA VAL A 104 18.29 22.49 20.30
C VAL A 104 16.83 22.67 19.89
N THR A 105 16.52 22.37 18.64
CA THR A 105 15.16 22.23 18.11
C THR A 105 14.99 20.85 17.51
N VAL A 106 13.80 20.24 17.67
CA VAL A 106 13.41 19.00 16.98
C VAL A 106 12.20 19.26 16.10
N LYS A 107 12.23 18.75 14.87
CA LYS A 107 11.09 18.72 13.96
C LYS A 107 10.82 17.29 13.49
N LYS A 108 9.56 16.96 13.24
CA LYS A 108 9.12 15.69 12.65
C LYS A 108 8.42 15.92 11.33
N TYR A 109 8.51 14.96 10.42
CA TYR A 109 7.77 15.04 9.17
C TYR A 109 6.37 14.46 9.33
N THR A 110 5.35 15.16 8.83
CA THR A 110 3.95 14.73 8.85
C THR A 110 3.32 14.97 7.48
N GLN A 111 2.04 14.60 7.31
CA GLN A 111 1.27 14.93 6.11
C GLN A 111 1.21 16.44 5.82
N LYS A 112 1.43 17.30 6.83
CA LYS A 112 1.46 18.77 6.69
C LYS A 112 2.88 19.32 6.45
N GLY A 113 3.88 18.45 6.32
CA GLY A 113 5.29 18.81 6.26
C GLY A 113 5.98 18.77 7.63
N TRP A 114 7.06 19.55 7.77
CA TRP A 114 7.90 19.58 8.97
C TRP A 114 7.23 20.36 10.12
N GLU A 115 6.85 19.64 11.16
CA GLU A 115 6.22 20.19 12.37
C GLU A 115 7.19 20.19 13.55
N THR A 116 7.06 21.18 14.44
CA THR A 116 7.89 21.26 15.66
C THR A 116 7.45 20.22 16.68
N VAL A 117 8.43 19.55 17.30
CA VAL A 117 8.21 18.61 18.40
C VAL A 117 8.53 19.32 19.71
N GLY A 118 7.48 19.59 20.51
CA GLY A 118 7.60 20.39 21.72
C GLY A 118 7.94 21.85 21.44
N LYS A 119 8.89 22.43 22.19
CA LYS A 119 9.30 23.83 22.05
C LYS A 119 10.56 23.95 21.19
N GLU A 120 10.60 24.91 20.25
CA GLU A 120 11.85 25.26 19.55
C GLU A 120 12.87 25.88 20.52
N GLY A 121 14.15 25.56 20.35
CA GLY A 121 15.21 26.01 21.25
C GLY A 121 14.99 25.60 22.70
N PHE A 122 14.64 24.32 22.94
CA PHE A 122 14.26 23.84 24.27
C PHE A 122 15.43 23.72 25.25
N SER A 123 16.67 23.57 24.77
CA SER A 123 17.84 23.48 25.63
C SER A 123 18.05 24.75 26.45
N LEU A 124 18.65 24.62 27.64
CA LEU A 124 18.87 25.76 28.51
C LEU A 124 19.88 26.74 27.90
N LYS A 125 20.93 26.19 27.28
CA LYS A 125 22.01 26.94 26.62
C LYS A 125 22.19 26.56 25.15
N ALA A 126 23.06 27.29 24.46
CA ALA A 126 23.52 26.92 23.13
C ALA A 126 24.14 25.52 23.16
N ALA A 127 23.89 24.73 22.13
CA ALA A 127 24.23 23.32 22.08
C ALA A 127 24.99 22.95 20.79
N LYS A 128 25.91 22.00 20.89
CA LYS A 128 26.68 21.39 19.80
C LYS A 128 26.66 19.86 19.93
N ASN A 129 27.10 19.15 18.88
CA ASN A 129 27.24 17.68 18.86
C ASN A 129 25.96 16.99 19.34
N ILE A 130 24.94 16.98 18.47
CA ILE A 130 23.60 16.53 18.81
C ILE A 130 23.42 15.09 18.31
N SER A 131 22.86 14.23 19.15
CA SER A 131 22.50 12.84 18.81
C SER A 131 21.05 12.59 19.22
N LEU A 132 20.28 11.96 18.34
CA LEU A 132 18.84 11.70 18.49
C LEU A 132 18.61 10.18 18.42
N ALA A 133 17.80 9.66 19.34
CA ALA A 133 17.40 8.26 19.37
C ALA A 133 15.98 8.11 19.93
N PHE A 134 15.34 6.97 19.65
CA PHE A 134 14.00 6.64 20.16
C PHE A 134 14.06 5.44 21.10
N ASP A 135 13.20 5.45 22.12
CA ASP A 135 12.89 4.21 22.85
C ASP A 135 11.80 3.41 22.14
N ASN A 136 11.59 2.17 22.60
CA ASN A 136 10.59 1.26 22.03
C ASN A 136 9.13 1.75 22.14
N SER A 137 8.88 2.84 22.87
CA SER A 137 7.57 3.50 22.97
C SER A 137 7.47 4.74 22.06
N ASN A 138 8.37 4.89 21.08
CA ASN A 138 8.47 6.05 20.19
C ASN A 138 8.69 7.38 20.93
N ILE A 139 9.30 7.36 22.10
CA ILE A 139 9.67 8.59 22.80
C ILE A 139 11.05 9.03 22.31
N PRO A 140 11.18 10.25 21.73
CA PRO A 140 12.47 10.77 21.31
C PRO A 140 13.30 11.25 22.51
N TYR A 141 14.60 10.93 22.46
CA TYR A 141 15.65 11.42 23.34
C TYR A 141 16.71 12.13 22.52
N VAL A 142 17.20 13.25 23.03
CA VAL A 142 18.27 14.03 22.39
C VAL A 142 19.41 14.21 23.38
N ALA A 143 20.60 13.77 23.03
CA ALA A 143 21.84 14.09 23.72
C ALA A 143 22.55 15.24 23.02
N TYR A 144 23.11 16.16 23.80
CA TYR A 144 23.80 17.34 23.29
C TYR A 144 24.78 17.90 24.32
N ILE A 145 25.70 18.75 23.84
CA ILE A 145 26.68 19.42 24.69
C ILE A 145 26.35 20.90 24.77
N GLU A 146 26.08 21.39 25.99
CA GLU A 146 25.81 22.79 26.24
C GLU A 146 27.08 23.63 26.40
N GLU A 147 27.08 24.82 25.79
CA GLU A 147 28.14 25.80 25.88
C GLU A 147 27.62 27.16 26.42
N PRO A 148 28.41 27.88 27.26
CA PRO A 148 29.70 27.46 27.80
C PRO A 148 29.55 26.41 28.92
N GLY A 149 30.58 25.57 29.06
CA GLY A 149 30.74 24.65 30.19
C GLY A 149 30.73 23.17 29.82
N LYS A 150 30.54 22.85 28.53
CA LYS A 150 30.67 21.49 27.98
C LYS A 150 29.80 20.45 28.69
N ARG A 151 28.63 20.86 29.19
CA ARG A 151 27.73 19.97 29.95
C ARG A 151 27.09 18.97 28.99
N VAL A 152 27.29 17.68 29.24
CA VAL A 152 26.61 16.60 28.50
C VAL A 152 25.21 16.46 29.10
N VAL A 153 24.20 16.70 28.27
CA VAL A 153 22.79 16.70 28.65
C VAL A 153 22.03 15.73 27.75
N VAL A 154 21.11 14.98 28.35
CA VAL A 154 20.13 14.17 27.62
C VAL A 154 18.75 14.70 27.99
N SER A 155 17.91 14.97 27.00
CA SER A 155 16.52 15.38 27.21
C SER A 155 15.59 14.40 26.51
N LYS A 156 14.39 14.17 27.08
CA LYS A 156 13.35 13.36 26.47
C LYS A 156 12.04 14.12 26.34
N LEU A 157 11.22 13.74 25.38
CA LEU A 157 9.87 14.30 25.26
C LEU A 157 8.91 13.63 26.24
N SER A 158 8.16 14.41 27.00
CA SER A 158 7.10 13.94 27.88
C SER A 158 5.95 14.92 27.88
N LYS A 159 4.75 14.46 27.46
CA LYS A 159 3.54 15.31 27.36
C LYS A 159 3.81 16.61 26.59
N ASP A 160 4.40 16.48 25.40
CA ASP A 160 4.82 17.57 24.50
C ASP A 160 5.83 18.57 25.09
N LYS A 161 6.52 18.20 26.17
CA LYS A 161 7.57 19.02 26.77
C LYS A 161 8.88 18.26 26.82
N TRP A 162 9.96 18.94 26.44
CA TRP A 162 11.31 18.44 26.64
C TRP A 162 11.69 18.55 28.12
N VAL A 163 12.13 17.43 28.69
CA VAL A 163 12.54 17.32 30.09
C VAL A 163 13.94 16.71 30.13
N GLU A 164 14.86 17.33 30.87
CA GLU A 164 16.19 16.77 31.12
C GLU A 164 16.08 15.42 31.84
N VAL A 165 16.81 14.42 31.34
CA VAL A 165 16.92 13.08 31.92
C VAL A 165 18.07 13.11 32.92
N GLY A 166 17.75 13.30 34.21
CA GLY A 166 18.76 13.59 35.22
C GLY A 166 19.35 15.00 35.08
N VAL A 167 20.41 15.32 35.82
CA VAL A 167 21.01 16.68 35.84
C VAL A 167 22.06 16.91 34.75
N SER A 168 22.99 15.99 34.62
CA SER A 168 24.05 15.97 33.61
C SER A 168 24.68 14.59 33.62
N ALA A 169 24.98 14.07 32.43
CA ALA A 169 25.71 12.81 32.32
C ALA A 169 27.21 13.00 32.58
N GLY A 170 27.74 14.19 32.34
CA GLY A 170 29.16 14.50 32.50
C GLY A 170 29.56 15.80 31.81
N VAL A 171 30.87 15.97 31.58
CA VAL A 171 31.44 17.13 30.89
C VAL A 171 32.33 16.62 29.75
N GLY A 172 32.10 17.12 28.53
CA GLY A 172 32.72 16.57 27.34
C GLY A 172 32.66 17.45 26.09
N ASP A 173 33.43 17.06 25.08
CA ASP A 173 33.49 17.75 23.79
C ASP A 173 32.67 17.05 22.70
N ASP A 174 32.46 15.74 22.80
CA ASP A 174 31.70 14.93 21.86
C ASP A 174 30.72 14.02 22.62
N VAL A 175 29.59 13.68 21.98
CA VAL A 175 28.54 12.86 22.59
C VAL A 175 27.81 12.02 21.54
N SER A 176 27.44 10.80 21.92
CA SER A 176 26.59 9.90 21.15
C SER A 176 25.61 9.18 22.08
N LEU A 177 24.39 8.94 21.61
CA LEU A 177 23.27 8.39 22.38
C LEU A 177 22.79 7.08 21.75
N ALA A 178 22.54 6.08 22.58
CA ALA A 178 21.79 4.89 22.23
C ALA A 178 20.84 4.51 23.35
N ILE A 179 19.79 3.77 23.02
CA ILE A 179 18.77 3.31 23.97
C ILE A 179 18.68 1.80 23.84
N ASP A 180 18.73 1.09 24.98
CA ASP A 180 18.58 -0.37 24.98
C ASP A 180 17.12 -0.79 24.75
N SER A 181 16.89 -2.09 24.48
CA SER A 181 15.53 -2.63 24.24
C SER A 181 14.56 -2.42 25.42
N LYS A 182 15.06 -2.06 26.61
CA LYS A 182 14.25 -1.78 27.81
C LYS A 182 13.91 -0.30 27.94
N GLY A 183 14.30 0.52 26.97
CA GLY A 183 14.10 1.97 26.99
C GLY A 183 15.07 2.70 27.91
N THR A 184 16.20 2.09 28.27
CA THR A 184 17.22 2.72 29.12
C THR A 184 18.21 3.49 28.25
N PRO A 185 18.36 4.82 28.43
CA PRO A 185 19.31 5.58 27.65
C PRO A 185 20.75 5.42 28.17
N TYR A 186 21.68 5.33 27.22
CA TYR A 186 23.13 5.31 27.40
C TYR A 186 23.76 6.42 26.58
N VAL A 187 24.75 7.10 27.16
CA VAL A 187 25.45 8.18 26.50
C VAL A 187 26.95 7.95 26.57
N ALA A 188 27.59 7.92 25.41
CA ALA A 188 29.05 7.93 25.30
C ALA A 188 29.52 9.36 25.07
N TYR A 189 30.53 9.82 25.81
CA TYR A 189 31.05 11.17 25.69
C TYR A 189 32.55 11.24 26.00
N THR A 190 33.23 12.23 25.42
CA THR A 190 34.62 12.52 25.78
C THR A 190 34.68 13.19 27.16
N TYR A 191 35.73 12.98 27.93
CA TYR A 191 35.98 13.76 29.14
C TYR A 191 37.38 14.38 29.11
N SER A 192 37.54 15.51 29.78
CA SER A 192 38.86 16.11 30.02
C SER A 192 38.92 16.69 31.43
N ILE A 193 39.86 16.19 32.23
CA ILE A 193 40.11 16.63 33.60
C ILE A 193 41.44 17.36 33.62
N LYS A 194 41.48 18.61 34.08
CA LYS A 194 42.74 19.32 34.39
C LYS A 194 43.11 19.05 35.84
N GLY A 195 44.21 18.34 36.09
CA GLY A 195 44.74 18.13 37.43
C GLY A 195 45.42 19.38 38.01
N LEU A 196 45.49 19.46 39.34
CA LEU A 196 46.11 20.59 40.08
C LEU A 196 47.59 20.82 39.74
N LEU A 197 48.29 19.80 39.24
CA LEU A 197 49.72 19.84 38.89
C LEU A 197 49.96 20.05 37.37
N GLY A 198 48.93 20.42 36.60
CA GLY A 198 49.04 20.59 35.15
C GLY A 198 49.01 19.29 34.34
N LEU A 199 48.88 18.14 35.00
CA LEU A 199 48.62 16.84 34.36
C LEU A 199 47.13 16.76 33.99
N GLY A 200 46.83 16.64 32.70
CA GLY A 200 45.46 16.51 32.19
C GLY A 200 45.14 15.05 31.85
N ALA A 201 43.98 14.55 32.28
CA ALA A 201 43.44 13.28 31.80
C ALA A 201 42.41 13.54 30.69
N ASN A 202 42.40 12.70 29.65
CA ASN A 202 41.34 12.70 28.64
C ASN A 202 40.95 11.28 28.25
N GLY A 203 39.71 11.07 27.83
CA GLY A 203 39.18 9.74 27.54
C GLY A 203 37.74 9.73 27.05
N ILE A 204 37.17 8.53 26.92
CA ILE A 204 35.74 8.27 26.68
C ILE A 204 35.10 7.73 27.96
N THR A 205 33.89 8.18 28.28
CA THR A 205 33.02 7.59 29.29
C THR A 205 31.71 7.17 28.65
N VAL A 206 31.17 6.01 29.02
CA VAL A 206 29.78 5.66 28.74
C VAL A 206 29.04 5.65 30.06
N SER A 207 27.96 6.43 30.12
CA SER A 207 27.08 6.49 31.28
C SER A 207 25.70 5.92 30.93
N LYS A 208 25.17 5.10 31.84
CA LYS A 208 23.81 4.55 31.80
C LYS A 208 22.91 5.31 32.76
N TYR A 209 21.68 5.58 32.35
CA TYR A 209 20.70 6.16 33.26
C TYR A 209 20.03 5.10 34.13
N VAL A 210 20.17 5.19 35.45
CA VAL A 210 19.60 4.24 36.41
C VAL A 210 18.97 4.99 37.58
N LYS A 211 17.65 4.84 37.77
CA LYS A 211 16.90 5.35 38.93
C LYS A 211 17.16 6.84 39.23
N GLY A 212 17.10 7.70 38.21
CA GLY A 212 17.24 9.15 38.40
C GLY A 212 18.66 9.70 38.21
N ILE A 213 19.67 8.85 38.14
CA ILE A 213 21.09 9.24 38.08
C ILE A 213 21.82 8.59 36.91
N TRP A 214 22.79 9.31 36.34
CA TRP A 214 23.74 8.76 35.37
C TRP A 214 24.85 8.04 36.11
N LYS A 215 25.10 6.78 35.75
CA LYS A 215 26.16 5.95 36.31
C LYS A 215 27.15 5.59 35.21
N PRO A 216 28.47 5.78 35.43
CA PRO A 216 29.47 5.34 34.47
C PRO A 216 29.46 3.80 34.41
N GLU A 217 29.28 3.26 33.21
CA GLU A 217 29.41 1.83 32.89
C GLU A 217 30.77 1.53 32.25
N PHE A 218 31.35 2.52 31.56
CA PHE A 218 32.63 2.43 30.88
C PHE A 218 33.45 3.69 31.10
N ASN A 219 34.76 3.53 31.29
CA ASN A 219 35.70 4.62 31.19
C ASN A 219 37.02 4.12 30.59
N VAL A 220 37.52 4.80 29.56
CA VAL A 220 38.84 4.57 29.00
C VAL A 220 39.51 5.92 28.77
N GLY A 221 40.77 6.04 29.13
CA GLY A 221 41.49 7.30 28.92
C GLY A 221 42.94 7.23 29.35
N SER A 222 43.61 8.37 29.22
CA SER A 222 45.04 8.51 29.50
C SER A 222 45.35 9.83 30.19
N ILE A 223 46.35 9.80 31.08
CA ILE A 223 46.96 10.98 31.70
C ILE A 223 48.12 11.55 30.86
N LEU A 224 48.48 10.87 29.77
CA LEU A 224 49.54 11.31 28.85
C LEU A 224 48.96 12.30 27.83
N ASN A 225 49.52 13.51 27.78
CA ASN A 225 49.06 14.59 26.92
C ASN A 225 49.08 14.28 25.41
N ASN A 226 49.83 13.25 24.98
CA ASN A 226 49.94 12.82 23.57
C ASN A 226 48.96 11.70 23.19
N ASN A 227 48.12 11.24 24.11
CA ASN A 227 47.16 10.17 23.88
C ASN A 227 45.74 10.74 23.92
N LYS A 228 45.20 11.09 22.75
CA LYS A 228 43.91 11.78 22.60
C LYS A 228 42.78 10.79 22.32
N TYR A 229 41.64 10.99 22.97
CA TYR A 229 40.39 10.28 22.74
C TYR A 229 39.33 11.24 22.19
N SER A 230 38.60 10.85 21.14
CA SER A 230 37.58 11.68 20.51
C SER A 230 36.53 10.84 19.77
N GLU A 231 35.44 11.51 19.33
CA GLU A 231 34.46 10.96 18.37
C GLU A 231 33.84 9.60 18.82
N PRO A 232 33.26 9.51 20.03
CA PRO A 232 32.60 8.29 20.45
C PRO A 232 31.31 8.06 19.64
N ALA A 233 31.11 6.84 19.17
CA ALA A 233 29.84 6.36 18.63
C ALA A 233 29.38 5.14 19.43
N ILE A 234 28.10 5.10 19.80
CA ILE A 234 27.52 4.07 20.65
C ILE A 234 26.34 3.41 19.94
N ALA A 235 26.24 2.09 20.02
CA ALA A 235 25.13 1.33 19.47
C ALA A 235 24.95 0.00 20.22
N PHE A 236 23.75 -0.57 20.12
CA PHE A 236 23.43 -1.90 20.61
C PHE A 236 23.27 -2.86 19.43
N ASP A 237 23.66 -4.13 19.61
CA ASP A 237 23.20 -5.20 18.73
C ASP A 237 21.78 -5.66 19.12
N VAL A 238 21.19 -6.55 18.30
CA VAL A 238 19.84 -7.11 18.55
C VAL A 238 19.71 -7.90 19.86
N LYS A 239 20.82 -8.20 20.54
CA LYS A 239 20.88 -8.91 21.82
C LYS A 239 21.16 -7.98 23.00
N ASP A 240 21.02 -6.66 22.82
CA ASP A 240 21.38 -5.61 23.79
C ASP A 240 22.85 -5.62 24.23
N ASN A 241 23.75 -6.18 23.42
CA ASN A 241 25.17 -5.99 23.68
C ASN A 241 25.59 -4.58 23.24
N LEU A 242 26.23 -3.86 24.14
CA LEU A 242 26.67 -2.50 23.92
C LEU A 242 28.03 -2.47 23.22
N TYR A 243 28.13 -1.71 22.13
CA TYR A 243 29.34 -1.44 21.38
C TYR A 243 29.67 0.05 21.42
N VAL A 244 30.97 0.35 21.51
CA VAL A 244 31.47 1.72 21.49
C VAL A 244 32.65 1.79 20.53
N ALA A 245 32.53 2.65 19.52
CA ALA A 245 33.63 3.03 18.64
C ALA A 245 34.20 4.38 19.07
N PHE A 246 35.51 4.57 19.00
CA PHE A 246 36.16 5.85 19.32
C PHE A 246 37.52 6.00 18.66
N SER A 247 37.95 7.25 18.52
CA SER A 247 39.27 7.62 18.03
C SER A 247 40.29 7.56 19.17
N ASN A 248 41.32 6.74 19.04
CA ASN A 248 42.53 6.78 19.87
C ASN A 248 43.69 6.08 19.15
N ASN A 249 44.63 6.86 18.59
CA ASN A 249 45.69 6.33 17.72
C ASN A 249 45.15 5.36 16.65
N GLY A 250 44.01 5.68 16.05
CA GLY A 250 43.26 4.78 15.18
C GLY A 250 41.80 4.69 15.60
N VAL A 251 41.06 3.81 14.96
CA VAL A 251 39.68 3.47 15.34
C VAL A 251 39.72 2.24 16.23
N ASN A 252 39.13 2.38 17.41
CA ASN A 252 38.97 1.28 18.34
C ASN A 252 37.48 1.00 18.47
N VAL A 253 37.13 -0.29 18.45
CA VAL A 253 35.78 -0.76 18.77
C VAL A 253 35.90 -1.70 19.95
N VAL A 254 35.10 -1.44 20.97
CA VAL A 254 35.02 -2.26 22.16
C VAL A 254 33.60 -2.75 22.36
N LYS A 255 33.47 -4.02 22.74
CA LYS A 255 32.21 -4.59 23.23
C LYS A 255 32.18 -4.50 24.75
N ALA A 256 31.16 -3.86 25.30
CA ALA A 256 30.99 -3.66 26.73
C ALA A 256 30.56 -4.93 27.45
N SER A 257 31.27 -5.30 28.51
CA SER A 257 30.89 -6.41 29.41
C SER A 257 30.90 -5.97 30.88
N GLY A 258 30.48 -4.73 31.15
CA GLY A 258 30.48 -4.11 32.49
C GLY A 258 31.77 -3.36 32.83
N PHE A 259 31.84 -2.79 34.05
CA PHE A 259 33.01 -2.01 34.51
C PHE A 259 34.29 -2.85 34.46
N ASP A 260 35.32 -2.35 33.77
CA ASP A 260 36.65 -2.97 33.57
C ASP A 260 36.73 -4.35 32.87
N ARG A 261 35.67 -4.83 32.17
CA ARG A 261 35.75 -6.03 31.30
C ARG A 261 35.39 -5.71 29.86
N TRP A 262 36.39 -5.74 28.97
CA TRP A 262 36.25 -5.31 27.58
C TRP A 262 37.04 -6.19 26.63
N SER A 263 36.40 -6.58 25.53
CA SER A 263 37.07 -7.22 24.39
C SER A 263 37.25 -6.19 23.29
N TYR A 264 38.51 -5.84 23.01
CA TYR A 264 38.87 -5.02 21.85
C TYR A 264 38.66 -5.85 20.58
N LEU A 265 37.92 -5.27 19.64
CA LEU A 265 37.73 -5.84 18.30
C LEU A 265 38.75 -5.28 17.29
N ASN A 266 39.41 -4.16 17.63
CA ASN A 266 40.50 -3.43 16.95
C ASN A 266 40.43 -3.30 15.41
N VAL A 267 40.39 -2.07 14.92
CA VAL A 267 40.14 -1.79 13.48
C VAL A 267 41.39 -1.35 12.73
N THR A 268 42.25 -0.48 13.31
CA THR A 268 43.38 0.10 12.55
C THR A 268 44.67 0.25 13.35
N SER A 269 45.80 0.23 12.62
CA SER A 269 47.11 0.63 13.15
C SER A 269 47.22 2.16 13.24
N LYS A 270 48.22 2.65 13.98
CA LYS A 270 48.37 4.08 14.31
C LYS A 270 48.39 4.98 13.05
N PRO A 271 47.37 5.84 12.85
CA PRO A 271 47.26 6.71 11.70
C PRO A 271 48.21 7.92 11.79
N LYS A 272 48.59 8.49 10.64
CA LYS A 272 49.37 9.74 10.52
C LYS A 272 48.57 10.99 10.88
N LYS A 273 47.25 10.97 10.70
CA LYS A 273 46.32 12.04 11.05
C LYS A 273 45.30 11.57 12.10
N GLU A 274 44.70 12.51 12.80
CA GLU A 274 43.61 12.21 13.74
C GLU A 274 42.36 11.74 12.98
N VAL A 275 41.75 10.65 13.45
CA VAL A 275 40.47 10.15 12.93
C VAL A 275 39.32 11.02 13.41
N LYS A 276 38.37 11.31 12.50
CA LYS A 276 37.19 12.15 12.74
C LYS A 276 35.91 11.51 12.22
N PHE A 277 34.77 12.00 12.68
CA PHE A 277 33.43 11.64 12.17
C PHE A 277 33.15 10.13 12.22
N ILE A 278 33.31 9.52 13.40
CA ILE A 278 33.07 8.09 13.59
C ILE A 278 31.55 7.84 13.64
N SER A 279 31.08 6.86 12.88
CA SER A 279 29.71 6.32 12.92
C SER A 279 29.77 4.81 13.05
N LEU A 280 28.89 4.23 13.84
CA LEU A 280 28.86 2.81 14.18
C LEU A 280 27.49 2.23 13.86
N ALA A 281 27.45 1.07 13.23
CA ALA A 281 26.24 0.29 13.01
C ALA A 281 26.54 -1.21 13.18
N ILE A 282 25.54 -1.97 13.62
CA ILE A 282 25.64 -3.41 13.84
C ILE A 282 24.44 -4.08 13.18
N ASP A 283 24.67 -5.12 12.37
CA ASP A 283 23.59 -5.87 11.72
C ASP A 283 22.91 -6.85 12.69
N LYS A 284 21.88 -7.55 12.20
CA LYS A 284 21.10 -8.52 12.99
C LYS A 284 21.91 -9.76 13.37
N GLU A 285 22.94 -10.10 12.60
CA GLU A 285 23.90 -11.19 12.84
C GLU A 285 25.00 -10.80 13.86
N GLY A 286 25.15 -9.51 14.13
CA GLY A 286 26.17 -8.95 15.03
C GLY A 286 27.49 -8.56 14.34
N LYS A 287 27.52 -8.46 13.00
CA LYS A 287 28.66 -7.87 12.30
C LYS A 287 28.70 -6.37 12.54
N VAL A 288 29.90 -5.88 12.83
CA VAL A 288 30.11 -4.50 13.27
C VAL A 288 30.73 -3.69 12.15
N TYR A 289 30.03 -2.65 11.71
CA TYR A 289 30.49 -1.72 10.70
C TYR A 289 30.83 -0.37 11.34
N VAL A 290 31.98 0.19 10.97
CA VAL A 290 32.39 1.53 11.39
C VAL A 290 32.78 2.37 10.19
N ALA A 291 32.18 3.55 10.08
CA ALA A 291 32.55 4.56 9.09
C ALA A 291 33.30 5.72 9.76
N TYR A 292 34.34 6.24 9.11
CA TYR A 292 35.18 7.30 9.67
C TYR A 292 36.02 8.00 8.60
N GLN A 293 36.55 9.18 8.93
CA GLN A 293 37.55 9.86 8.11
C GLN A 293 38.94 9.29 8.42
N GLY A 294 39.51 8.56 7.45
CA GLY A 294 40.83 7.93 7.57
C GLY A 294 42.00 8.89 7.31
N ASP A 295 43.21 8.33 7.27
CA ASP A 295 44.47 9.05 7.17
C ASP A 295 44.64 9.97 5.96
N LYS A 296 44.01 9.58 4.84
CA LYS A 296 44.00 10.36 3.60
C LYS A 296 42.90 11.42 3.60
N GLU A 297 42.26 11.67 4.75
CA GLU A 297 41.06 12.50 4.93
C GLU A 297 39.85 12.02 4.11
N LYS A 298 39.86 10.75 3.69
CA LYS A 298 38.78 10.11 2.94
C LYS A 298 37.84 9.33 3.85
N ALA A 299 36.61 9.13 3.40
CA ALA A 299 35.68 8.25 4.08
C ALA A 299 36.16 6.82 3.93
N VAL A 300 36.17 6.12 5.04
CA VAL A 300 36.55 4.72 5.16
C VAL A 300 35.41 4.01 5.87
N VAL A 301 35.02 2.84 5.37
CA VAL A 301 34.09 1.93 6.05
C VAL A 301 34.84 0.64 6.33
N SER A 302 34.79 0.16 7.57
CA SER A 302 35.40 -1.11 7.97
C SER A 302 34.33 -2.07 8.48
N ASN A 303 34.31 -3.29 7.95
CA ASN A 303 33.62 -4.42 8.58
C ASN A 303 34.59 -5.04 9.59
N VAL A 304 34.44 -4.64 10.84
CA VAL A 304 35.36 -5.01 11.93
C VAL A 304 35.29 -6.50 12.24
N SER A 305 34.12 -7.11 12.05
CA SER A 305 33.92 -8.54 12.31
C SER A 305 34.62 -9.44 11.30
N GLU A 306 34.82 -8.96 10.06
CA GLU A 306 35.47 -9.71 8.97
C GLU A 306 36.88 -9.19 8.64
N GLY A 307 37.31 -8.09 9.27
CA GLY A 307 38.62 -7.48 9.04
C GLY A 307 38.73 -6.76 7.70
N GLU A 308 37.61 -6.41 7.08
CA GLU A 308 37.57 -5.75 5.78
C GLU A 308 37.56 -4.23 5.94
N ASN A 309 38.22 -3.53 5.00
CA ASN A 309 38.36 -2.08 5.08
C ASN A 309 38.37 -1.44 3.69
N TRP A 310 37.45 -0.50 3.45
CA TRP A 310 37.25 0.13 2.15
C TRP A 310 37.37 1.65 2.23
N GLU A 311 38.20 2.23 1.36
CA GLU A 311 38.26 3.67 1.14
C GLU A 311 37.16 4.05 0.14
N VAL A 312 36.07 4.64 0.63
CA VAL A 312 34.82 4.79 -0.14
C VAL A 312 34.67 6.14 -0.85
N SER A 313 35.35 7.20 -0.41
CA SER A 313 35.21 8.52 -1.04
C SER A 313 36.25 8.78 -2.15
N GLU A 314 35.85 9.58 -3.16
CA GLU A 314 36.77 10.00 -4.23
C GLU A 314 37.74 11.08 -3.72
N GLY A 315 37.23 12.07 -2.98
CA GLY A 315 38.00 13.14 -2.35
C GLY A 315 37.93 13.13 -0.83
N LYS A 316 38.43 14.21 -0.23
CA LYS A 316 38.32 14.44 1.21
C LYS A 316 36.85 14.43 1.62
N ALA A 317 36.51 13.63 2.63
CA ALA A 317 35.14 13.43 3.09
C ALA A 317 34.95 13.91 4.53
N GLU A 318 33.90 14.68 4.81
CA GLU A 318 33.56 15.17 6.16
C GLU A 318 32.11 14.80 6.53
N PHE A 319 31.81 14.82 7.83
CA PHE A 319 30.46 14.56 8.38
C PHE A 319 29.90 13.17 8.03
N ILE A 320 30.70 12.13 8.22
CA ILE A 320 30.38 10.77 7.81
C ILE A 320 29.31 10.16 8.74
N SER A 321 28.31 9.50 8.15
CA SER A 321 27.23 8.79 8.85
C SER A 321 26.96 7.46 8.15
N LEU A 322 26.69 6.41 8.92
CA LEU A 322 26.51 5.03 8.44
C LEU A 322 25.20 4.45 8.97
N VAL A 323 24.48 3.71 8.12
CA VAL A 323 23.32 2.90 8.48
C VAL A 323 23.36 1.57 7.74
N LEU A 324 22.56 0.61 8.20
CA LEU A 324 22.36 -0.70 7.56
C LEU A 324 20.88 -0.82 7.23
N ASP A 325 20.55 -1.31 6.05
CA ASP A 325 19.16 -1.63 5.69
C ASP A 325 18.66 -2.92 6.35
N SER A 326 17.42 -3.33 6.05
CA SER A 326 16.78 -4.51 6.65
C SER A 326 17.53 -5.83 6.39
N GLU A 327 18.33 -5.89 5.31
CA GLU A 327 19.18 -7.02 4.93
C GLU A 327 20.59 -6.94 5.54
N GLY A 328 20.90 -5.88 6.29
CA GLY A 328 22.23 -5.64 6.85
C GLY A 328 23.20 -4.98 5.86
N THR A 329 22.73 -4.54 4.70
CA THR A 329 23.57 -3.89 3.68
C THR A 329 23.96 -2.48 4.14
N PRO A 330 25.26 -2.13 4.14
CA PRO A 330 25.69 -0.84 4.64
C PRO A 330 25.59 0.31 3.63
N TYR A 331 25.10 1.45 4.11
CA TYR A 331 25.03 2.73 3.40
C TYR A 331 25.78 3.81 4.17
N VAL A 332 26.56 4.61 3.45
CA VAL A 332 27.37 5.68 4.05
C VAL A 332 27.11 7.01 3.37
N ALA A 333 26.84 8.03 4.15
CA ALA A 333 26.61 9.41 3.73
C ALA A 333 27.76 10.31 4.19
N PHE A 334 28.21 11.23 3.33
CA PHE A 334 29.29 12.18 3.65
C PHE A 334 29.29 13.39 2.70
N ALA A 335 29.95 14.49 3.09
CA ALA A 335 30.25 15.60 2.19
C ALA A 335 31.60 15.38 1.50
N ASP A 336 31.68 15.44 0.16
CA ASP A 336 32.90 15.11 -0.60
C ASP A 336 33.50 16.31 -1.35
N ALA A 337 34.75 16.66 -1.01
CA ALA A 337 35.49 17.76 -1.64
C ALA A 337 35.72 17.56 -3.15
N LYS A 338 35.85 16.31 -3.63
CA LYS A 338 35.95 16.04 -5.08
C LYS A 338 34.67 16.42 -5.81
N ASN A 339 33.55 16.33 -5.11
CA ASN A 339 32.21 16.68 -5.57
C ASN A 339 31.78 18.07 -5.06
N LYS A 340 32.76 18.98 -4.84
CA LYS A 340 32.54 20.37 -4.41
C LYS A 340 31.85 20.50 -3.03
N ASP A 341 32.20 19.61 -2.11
CA ASP A 341 31.63 19.51 -0.75
C ASP A 341 30.11 19.19 -0.73
N LYS A 342 29.59 18.59 -1.79
CA LYS A 342 28.20 18.12 -1.85
C LYS A 342 28.03 16.84 -1.03
N ALA A 343 26.80 16.60 -0.55
CA ALA A 343 26.42 15.32 0.05
C ALA A 343 26.53 14.21 -1.00
N VAL A 344 27.05 13.06 -0.59
CA VAL A 344 27.18 11.82 -1.37
C VAL A 344 26.70 10.68 -0.49
N VAL A 345 25.95 9.75 -1.09
CA VAL A 345 25.56 8.49 -0.44
C VAL A 345 26.12 7.35 -1.27
N LYS A 346 26.71 6.35 -0.60
CA LYS A 346 27.16 5.12 -1.23
C LYS A 346 26.51 3.92 -0.56
N LYS A 347 26.23 2.88 -1.34
CA LYS A 347 25.75 1.57 -0.93
C LYS A 347 26.82 0.51 -1.22
N TYR A 348 26.97 -0.46 -0.34
CA TYR A 348 27.77 -1.66 -0.62
C TYR A 348 26.91 -2.74 -1.25
N GLU A 349 27.23 -3.17 -2.47
CA GLU A 349 26.51 -4.25 -3.15
C GLU A 349 27.46 -4.92 -4.16
N ASP A 350 27.31 -6.22 -4.38
CA ASP A 350 28.18 -7.02 -5.27
C ASP A 350 29.68 -6.85 -4.99
N GLY A 351 30.06 -6.78 -3.70
CA GLY A 351 31.46 -6.66 -3.27
C GLY A 351 32.10 -5.29 -3.52
N LYS A 352 31.31 -4.25 -3.86
CA LYS A 352 31.82 -2.90 -4.16
C LYS A 352 30.92 -1.79 -3.63
N TRP A 353 31.51 -0.62 -3.42
CA TRP A 353 30.79 0.58 -3.01
C TRP A 353 30.36 1.42 -4.21
N ASN A 354 29.06 1.46 -4.49
CA ASN A 354 28.48 2.24 -5.59
C ASN A 354 27.85 3.53 -5.08
N ALA A 355 27.87 4.59 -5.90
CA ALA A 355 27.12 5.82 -5.59
C ALA A 355 25.62 5.55 -5.72
N LEU A 356 24.85 5.96 -4.72
CA LEU A 356 23.39 5.87 -4.74
C LEU A 356 22.83 7.20 -5.28
N GLY A 357 22.54 7.22 -6.58
CA GLY A 357 22.21 8.44 -7.32
C GLY A 357 23.44 9.12 -7.93
N ASP A 358 23.36 10.42 -8.14
CA ASP A 358 24.47 11.22 -8.68
C ASP A 358 25.64 11.29 -7.69
N LYS A 359 26.84 11.56 -8.22
CA LYS A 359 28.07 11.74 -7.43
C LYS A 359 28.04 12.94 -6.46
N GLY A 360 26.95 13.72 -6.42
CA GLY A 360 26.72 14.80 -5.46
C GLY A 360 25.23 15.16 -5.40
N ILE A 361 24.52 14.60 -4.43
CA ILE A 361 23.04 14.60 -4.37
C ILE A 361 22.46 15.94 -3.89
N SER A 362 23.25 16.77 -3.19
CA SER A 362 22.84 18.12 -2.78
C SER A 362 23.07 19.16 -3.88
N LYS A 363 22.23 20.20 -3.91
CA LYS A 363 22.36 21.31 -4.89
C LYS A 363 23.66 22.11 -4.71
N ALA A 364 24.04 22.39 -3.47
CA ALA A 364 25.30 23.05 -3.10
C ALA A 364 26.00 22.29 -1.96
N LYS A 365 26.94 22.95 -1.29
CA LYS A 365 27.71 22.35 -0.19
C LYS A 365 26.78 21.87 0.92
N ALA A 366 27.09 20.69 1.44
CA ALA A 366 26.40 20.08 2.56
C ALA A 366 27.35 20.01 3.77
N LYS A 367 26.80 20.22 4.97
CA LYS A 367 27.52 19.99 6.24
C LYS A 367 26.65 19.23 7.21
N PHE A 368 27.28 18.58 8.19
CA PHE A 368 26.60 17.82 9.24
C PHE A 368 25.63 16.78 8.67
N THR A 369 26.06 16.06 7.62
CA THR A 369 25.26 14.99 7.02
C THR A 369 24.96 13.90 8.04
N SER A 370 23.72 13.44 8.08
CA SER A 370 23.27 12.31 8.90
C SER A 370 22.23 11.53 8.11
N ILE A 371 22.30 10.20 8.15
CA ILE A 371 21.44 9.30 7.38
C ILE A 371 20.67 8.36 8.32
N ALA A 372 19.43 8.05 7.96
CA ALA A 372 18.57 7.06 8.59
C ALA A 372 17.87 6.21 7.51
N VAL A 373 17.45 5.01 7.87
CA VAL A 373 16.74 4.06 6.99
C VAL A 373 15.55 3.47 7.73
N ASP A 374 14.40 3.39 7.07
CA ASP A 374 13.19 2.78 7.64
C ASP A 374 13.13 1.27 7.38
N SER A 375 12.11 0.60 7.92
CA SER A 375 11.91 -0.84 7.73
C SER A 375 11.49 -1.25 6.31
N GLY A 376 11.21 -0.28 5.43
CA GLY A 376 10.95 -0.50 4.00
C GLY A 376 12.12 -0.08 3.12
N ASP A 377 13.30 0.09 3.72
CA ASP A 377 14.56 0.51 3.11
C ASP A 377 14.51 1.87 2.39
N ASN A 378 13.58 2.75 2.78
CA ASN A 378 13.63 4.14 2.36
C ASN A 378 14.70 4.88 3.16
N LEU A 379 15.58 5.56 2.44
CA LEU A 379 16.68 6.32 3.06
C LEU A 379 16.26 7.77 3.25
N TYR A 380 16.76 8.36 4.33
CA TYR A 380 16.57 9.76 4.66
C TYR A 380 17.92 10.37 5.03
N ILE A 381 18.34 11.40 4.32
CA ILE A 381 19.55 12.16 4.64
C ILE A 381 19.18 13.59 5.00
N VAL A 382 19.64 14.05 6.16
CA VAL A 382 19.58 15.46 6.54
C VAL A 382 20.95 16.11 6.41
N TYR A 383 20.98 17.38 6.02
CA TYR A 383 22.19 18.19 6.03
C TYR A 383 21.87 19.69 6.18
N GLN A 384 22.88 20.44 6.64
CA GLN A 384 22.93 21.89 6.50
C GLN A 384 23.20 22.26 5.03
N ASP A 385 22.29 23.04 4.44
CA ASP A 385 22.23 23.31 3.01
C ASP A 385 22.69 24.74 2.67
N ASP A 386 23.88 24.88 2.08
CA ASP A 386 24.40 26.18 1.67
C ASP A 386 23.58 26.83 0.53
N ALA A 387 22.88 26.03 -0.30
CA ALA A 387 21.99 26.59 -1.33
C ALA A 387 20.81 27.33 -0.69
N ASN A 388 20.42 26.89 0.50
CA ASN A 388 19.30 27.40 1.28
C ASN A 388 19.75 28.21 2.50
N LYS A 389 20.87 28.94 2.38
CA LYS A 389 21.40 29.83 3.43
C LYS A 389 21.65 29.08 4.76
N LYS A 390 22.28 27.90 4.68
CA LYS A 390 22.65 27.03 5.82
C LYS A 390 21.47 26.47 6.62
N LYS A 391 20.27 26.47 6.05
CA LYS A 391 19.11 25.84 6.68
C LYS A 391 19.15 24.32 6.50
N ALA A 392 18.38 23.58 7.29
CA ALA A 392 18.30 22.14 7.16
C ALA A 392 17.45 21.72 5.95
N THR A 393 17.95 20.77 5.16
CA THR A 393 17.21 20.10 4.09
C THR A 393 17.25 18.59 4.35
N VAL A 394 16.13 17.90 4.10
CA VAL A 394 16.10 16.43 4.07
C VAL A 394 15.84 15.97 2.65
N LEU A 395 16.65 15.04 2.17
CA LEU A 395 16.36 14.26 0.98
C LEU A 395 15.94 12.85 1.39
N THR A 396 15.02 12.28 0.64
CA THR A 396 14.66 10.87 0.75
C THR A 396 14.97 10.16 -0.56
N TYR A 397 15.47 8.94 -0.46
CA TYR A 397 15.60 8.04 -1.59
C TYR A 397 14.56 6.95 -1.38
N THR A 398 13.52 6.97 -2.20
CA THR A 398 12.56 5.87 -2.22
C THR A 398 13.04 4.85 -3.23
N SER A 399 12.98 3.59 -2.86
CA SER A 399 13.31 2.51 -3.79
C SER A 399 12.31 2.45 -4.94
N LYS A 400 11.06 2.98 -4.80
CA LYS A 400 9.95 2.86 -5.77
C LYS A 400 9.06 4.12 -5.89
N PHE A 401 8.70 4.50 -7.12
CA PHE A 401 7.80 5.61 -7.47
C PHE A 401 6.41 5.12 -7.84
N VAL A 402 5.39 5.92 -7.52
CA VAL A 402 4.00 5.64 -7.88
C VAL A 402 3.69 6.16 -9.29
N VAL A 403 3.30 5.27 -10.20
CA VAL A 403 2.76 5.60 -11.52
C VAL A 403 1.25 5.42 -11.50
N THR A 404 0.52 6.52 -11.69
CA THR A 404 -0.95 6.56 -11.67
C THR A 404 -1.49 6.53 -13.09
N PHE A 405 -2.58 5.79 -13.32
CA PHE A 405 -3.27 5.74 -14.61
C PHE A 405 -4.62 6.45 -14.52
N ASP A 406 -4.73 7.63 -15.12
CA ASP A 406 -5.99 8.36 -15.28
C ASP A 406 -6.65 7.90 -16.59
N THR A 407 -7.64 7.02 -16.45
CA THR A 407 -8.29 6.36 -17.58
C THR A 407 -9.38 7.21 -18.21
N ASP A 408 -9.60 8.45 -17.75
CA ASP A 408 -10.67 9.35 -18.22
C ASP A 408 -12.05 8.67 -18.24
N GLY A 409 -12.37 7.91 -17.18
CA GLY A 409 -13.64 7.18 -17.06
C GLY A 409 -13.73 5.87 -17.85
N GLY A 410 -12.63 5.40 -18.45
CA GLY A 410 -12.49 4.01 -18.89
C GLY A 410 -12.25 3.04 -17.72
N THR A 411 -12.11 1.75 -18.02
CA THR A 411 -11.84 0.71 -17.01
C THR A 411 -10.71 1.12 -16.08
N PRO A 412 -10.93 1.16 -14.75
CA PRO A 412 -9.90 1.56 -13.80
C PRO A 412 -8.65 0.68 -13.89
N ILE A 413 -7.47 1.30 -13.82
CA ILE A 413 -6.19 0.61 -13.83
C ILE A 413 -5.48 0.93 -12.52
N ALA A 414 -4.96 -0.11 -11.86
CA ALA A 414 -4.24 0.03 -10.60
C ALA A 414 -2.93 0.82 -10.80
N ASN A 415 -2.58 1.63 -9.81
CA ASN A 415 -1.30 2.32 -9.80
C ASN A 415 -0.15 1.31 -9.68
N GLN A 416 0.98 1.61 -10.32
CA GLN A 416 2.19 0.80 -10.22
C GLN A 416 3.21 1.43 -9.29
N LEU A 417 3.98 0.58 -8.58
CA LEU A 417 5.17 0.98 -7.84
C LEU A 417 6.41 0.57 -8.65
N VAL A 418 7.09 1.54 -9.25
CA VAL A 418 8.20 1.31 -10.17
C VAL A 418 9.51 1.76 -9.52
N PRO A 419 10.55 0.90 -9.43
CA PRO A 419 11.82 1.30 -8.84
C PRO A 419 12.44 2.55 -9.48
N TYR A 420 13.34 3.25 -8.79
CA TYR A 420 14.11 4.32 -9.44
C TYR A 420 14.85 3.80 -10.67
N ASN A 421 14.71 4.50 -11.81
CA ASN A 421 15.16 4.07 -13.13
C ASN A 421 14.53 2.76 -13.66
N GLY A 422 13.55 2.19 -12.94
CA GLY A 422 12.71 1.11 -13.44
C GLY A 422 11.78 1.58 -14.55
N LYS A 423 11.13 0.64 -15.24
CA LYS A 423 10.19 0.93 -16.32
C LYS A 423 8.77 0.63 -15.88
N VAL A 424 7.82 1.41 -16.39
CA VAL A 424 6.39 1.14 -16.18
C VAL A 424 6.04 -0.12 -16.96
N GLN A 425 5.37 -1.08 -16.32
CA GLN A 425 4.79 -2.21 -17.04
C GLN A 425 3.57 -1.70 -17.81
N LYS A 426 3.52 -1.89 -19.13
CA LYS A 426 2.36 -1.45 -19.91
C LYS A 426 1.10 -2.15 -19.40
N PRO A 427 0.07 -1.43 -18.91
CA PRO A 427 -1.19 -2.05 -18.49
C PRO A 427 -1.97 -2.51 -19.73
N GLU A 428 -3.00 -3.32 -19.53
CA GLU A 428 -4.00 -3.54 -20.58
C GLU A 428 -4.61 -2.20 -21.01
N ASP A 429 -4.87 -2.07 -22.31
CA ASP A 429 -5.46 -0.86 -22.87
C ASP A 429 -6.85 -0.64 -22.21
N PRO A 430 -7.10 0.52 -21.59
CA PRO A 430 -8.35 0.75 -20.88
C PRO A 430 -9.52 0.80 -21.85
N VAL A 431 -10.67 0.25 -21.43
CA VAL A 431 -11.89 0.23 -22.24
C VAL A 431 -12.80 1.36 -21.76
N LYS A 432 -13.18 2.25 -22.68
CA LYS A 432 -14.17 3.31 -22.45
C LYS A 432 -15.31 3.12 -23.45
N TYR A 433 -16.52 2.89 -22.96
CA TYR A 433 -17.68 2.62 -23.81
C TYR A 433 -17.85 3.70 -24.87
N GLY A 434 -17.76 3.29 -26.13
CA GLY A 434 -17.87 4.17 -27.28
C GLY A 434 -16.64 4.87 -27.79
N TYR A 435 -15.50 4.45 -27.27
CA TYR A 435 -14.24 4.99 -27.69
C TYR A 435 -13.24 3.85 -27.91
N VAL A 436 -12.35 4.07 -28.87
CA VAL A 436 -11.16 3.26 -29.11
C VAL A 436 -10.02 3.91 -28.36
N PHE A 437 -9.34 3.16 -27.48
CA PHE A 437 -8.14 3.62 -26.82
C PHE A 437 -7.03 3.86 -27.86
N GLU A 438 -6.39 5.02 -27.81
CA GLU A 438 -5.28 5.34 -28.71
C GLU A 438 -3.93 5.05 -28.05
N ASN A 439 -3.64 5.75 -26.95
CA ASN A 439 -2.38 5.62 -26.24
C ASN A 439 -2.40 6.31 -24.86
N TRP A 440 -1.33 6.11 -24.11
CA TRP A 440 -1.04 6.82 -22.86
C TRP A 440 -0.22 8.08 -23.12
N TYR A 441 -0.54 9.16 -22.39
CA TYR A 441 0.12 10.45 -22.50
C TYR A 441 0.59 10.93 -21.13
N THR A 442 1.69 11.68 -21.07
CA THR A 442 2.20 12.26 -19.81
C THR A 442 1.48 13.54 -19.40
N ASP A 443 0.66 14.11 -20.30
CA ASP A 443 -0.07 15.35 -20.07
C ASP A 443 -1.55 15.24 -20.48
N LYS A 444 -2.42 15.95 -19.76
CA LYS A 444 -3.87 15.99 -20.01
C LYS A 444 -4.25 16.63 -21.36
N SER A 445 -3.35 17.36 -22.00
CA SER A 445 -3.60 17.97 -23.32
C SER A 445 -3.25 17.01 -24.46
N PHE A 446 -2.78 15.80 -24.14
CA PHE A 446 -2.43 14.74 -25.07
C PHE A 446 -1.37 15.14 -26.11
N THR A 447 -0.37 15.90 -25.68
CA THR A 447 0.71 16.38 -26.56
C THR A 447 1.95 15.48 -26.53
N GLN A 448 2.17 14.74 -25.44
CA GLN A 448 3.33 13.87 -25.25
C GLN A 448 2.90 12.43 -24.98
N VAL A 449 3.07 11.57 -25.99
CA VAL A 449 2.84 10.12 -25.83
C VAL A 449 3.90 9.55 -24.88
N PHE A 450 3.47 8.72 -23.94
CA PHE A 450 4.38 8.05 -23.02
C PHE A 450 5.01 6.81 -23.68
N ASP A 451 6.34 6.74 -23.68
CA ASP A 451 7.08 5.54 -24.06
C ASP A 451 7.36 4.69 -22.81
N PHE A 452 6.80 3.48 -22.75
CA PHE A 452 6.99 2.53 -21.64
C PHE A 452 8.43 2.05 -21.46
N ASN A 453 9.33 2.36 -22.40
CA ASN A 453 10.77 2.17 -22.19
C ASN A 453 11.45 3.30 -21.41
N THR A 454 10.74 4.39 -21.11
CA THR A 454 11.26 5.53 -20.37
C THR A 454 11.48 5.14 -18.90
N PRO A 455 12.70 5.31 -18.36
CA PRO A 455 12.96 5.11 -16.94
C PRO A 455 12.15 6.08 -16.06
N VAL A 456 11.51 5.54 -15.03
CA VAL A 456 10.75 6.30 -14.04
C VAL A 456 11.70 6.90 -13.03
N LYS A 457 11.66 8.24 -12.92
CA LYS A 457 12.51 9.01 -12.00
C LYS A 457 11.72 9.75 -10.92
N SER A 458 10.40 9.76 -11.03
CA SER A 458 9.47 10.41 -10.11
C SER A 458 8.07 9.82 -10.24
N ASN A 459 7.19 10.13 -9.28
CA ASN A 459 5.78 9.81 -9.42
C ASN A 459 5.22 10.55 -10.64
N LEU A 460 4.48 9.85 -11.49
CA LEU A 460 3.87 10.44 -12.68
C LEU A 460 2.46 9.88 -12.92
N THR A 461 1.65 10.65 -13.62
CA THR A 461 0.30 10.22 -14.04
C THR A 461 0.27 10.08 -15.55
N LEU A 462 -0.19 8.92 -16.03
CA LEU A 462 -0.43 8.64 -17.43
C LEU A 462 -1.91 8.83 -17.72
N TYR A 463 -2.23 9.59 -18.76
CA TYR A 463 -3.57 9.93 -19.18
C TYR A 463 -3.95 9.12 -20.41
N ALA A 464 -5.06 8.38 -20.33
CA ALA A 464 -5.58 7.63 -21.46
C ALA A 464 -6.22 8.58 -22.46
N LYS A 465 -5.81 8.48 -23.73
CA LYS A 465 -6.49 9.17 -24.84
C LYS A 465 -7.33 8.18 -25.62
N TYR A 466 -8.49 8.63 -26.06
CA TYR A 466 -9.39 7.83 -26.87
C TYR A 466 -9.89 8.58 -28.11
N THR A 467 -10.23 7.83 -29.15
CA THR A 467 -11.01 8.28 -30.31
C THR A 467 -12.43 7.75 -30.22
N LYS A 468 -13.42 8.61 -30.42
CA LYS A 468 -14.83 8.25 -30.35
C LYS A 468 -15.23 7.39 -31.55
N LEU A 469 -16.02 6.34 -31.33
CA LEU A 469 -16.59 5.49 -32.39
C LEU A 469 -17.74 6.21 -33.12
N ASP A 470 -17.78 6.07 -34.45
CA ASP A 470 -18.79 6.73 -35.30
C ASP A 470 -20.12 5.96 -35.44
N GLY A 471 -20.24 4.74 -34.88
CA GLY A 471 -21.51 4.00 -34.78
C GLY A 471 -21.39 2.55 -34.30
N CYS A 472 -22.52 1.96 -33.89
CA CYS A 472 -22.67 0.58 -33.41
C CYS A 472 -23.75 -0.18 -34.19
N GLY A 473 -23.56 -1.49 -34.37
CA GLY A 473 -24.55 -2.37 -35.02
C GLY A 473 -25.60 -2.90 -34.04
N LEU A 474 -26.87 -2.88 -34.45
CA LEU A 474 -28.01 -3.44 -33.74
C LEU A 474 -28.69 -4.49 -34.61
N THR A 475 -28.84 -5.72 -34.09
CA THR A 475 -29.55 -6.81 -34.76
C THR A 475 -30.92 -7.02 -34.13
N VAL A 476 -31.98 -7.14 -34.94
CA VAL A 476 -33.35 -7.36 -34.44
C VAL A 476 -33.96 -8.61 -35.06
N LYS A 477 -34.54 -9.45 -34.21
CA LYS A 477 -35.19 -10.72 -34.56
C LYS A 477 -36.59 -10.79 -33.95
N TRP A 478 -37.40 -11.73 -34.43
CA TRP A 478 -38.61 -12.14 -33.72
C TRP A 478 -38.99 -13.60 -33.98
N GLU A 479 -39.72 -14.17 -33.01
CA GLU A 479 -40.28 -15.52 -33.03
C GLU A 479 -41.77 -15.50 -32.69
N GLY A 480 -42.57 -16.32 -33.37
CA GLY A 480 -44.03 -16.34 -33.27
C GLY A 480 -44.73 -15.48 -34.33
N ASN A 481 -46.05 -15.33 -34.21
CA ASN A 481 -46.88 -14.62 -35.18
C ASN A 481 -46.93 -13.11 -34.90
N GLY A 482 -45.88 -12.39 -35.28
CA GLY A 482 -45.81 -10.94 -35.12
C GLY A 482 -44.71 -10.33 -35.97
N SER A 483 -44.46 -9.03 -35.78
CA SER A 483 -43.43 -8.31 -36.50
C SER A 483 -42.83 -7.16 -35.68
N VAL A 484 -41.67 -6.67 -36.12
CA VAL A 484 -41.08 -5.42 -35.60
C VAL A 484 -41.04 -4.42 -36.75
N PRO A 485 -41.97 -3.46 -36.84
CA PRO A 485 -42.04 -2.54 -37.97
C PRO A 485 -40.73 -1.79 -38.20
N GLY A 486 -40.35 -1.67 -39.47
CA GLY A 486 -39.08 -1.06 -39.87
C GLY A 486 -37.88 -2.00 -39.79
N TRP A 487 -38.06 -3.29 -39.51
CA TRP A 487 -37.01 -4.31 -39.51
C TRP A 487 -37.40 -5.51 -40.35
N THR A 488 -36.41 -6.16 -40.96
CA THR A 488 -36.54 -7.54 -41.48
C THR A 488 -36.06 -8.51 -40.40
N ASN A 489 -36.68 -9.69 -40.28
CA ASN A 489 -36.32 -10.65 -39.21
C ASN A 489 -34.86 -11.09 -39.34
N GLY A 490 -34.02 -10.73 -38.37
CA GLY A 490 -32.57 -10.98 -38.38
C GLY A 490 -31.71 -9.88 -39.00
N GLU A 491 -32.28 -8.73 -39.37
CA GLU A 491 -31.56 -7.60 -39.95
C GLU A 491 -30.66 -6.89 -38.92
N THR A 492 -29.50 -6.41 -39.38
CA THR A 492 -28.59 -5.56 -38.61
C THR A 492 -28.51 -4.16 -39.22
N LYS A 493 -28.70 -3.12 -38.41
CA LYS A 493 -28.57 -1.70 -38.80
C LYS A 493 -27.52 -0.98 -37.95
N LYS A 494 -26.92 0.07 -38.50
CA LYS A 494 -25.94 0.91 -37.78
C LYS A 494 -26.60 2.17 -37.25
N PHE A 495 -26.33 2.50 -36.00
CA PHE A 495 -26.79 3.72 -35.33
C PHE A 495 -25.65 4.39 -34.59
N LYS A 496 -25.87 5.60 -34.09
CA LYS A 496 -24.89 6.24 -33.21
C LYS A 496 -24.90 5.54 -31.86
N LEU A 497 -23.74 5.37 -31.24
CA LEU A 497 -23.68 4.78 -29.90
C LEU A 497 -24.38 5.69 -28.88
N GLY A 498 -25.10 5.07 -27.94
CA GLY A 498 -25.85 5.77 -26.91
C GLY A 498 -27.07 6.50 -27.46
N GLU A 499 -27.35 6.33 -28.77
CA GLU A 499 -28.62 6.73 -29.34
C GLU A 499 -29.73 5.92 -28.65
N LYS A 500 -30.77 6.63 -28.22
CA LYS A 500 -31.96 5.99 -27.67
C LYS A 500 -32.75 5.40 -28.81
N ILE A 501 -32.69 4.08 -28.93
CA ILE A 501 -33.46 3.33 -29.92
C ILE A 501 -34.72 2.83 -29.24
N THR A 502 -35.84 2.97 -29.94
CA THR A 502 -37.11 2.37 -29.52
C THR A 502 -37.51 1.31 -30.53
N LEU A 503 -37.56 0.06 -30.09
CA LEU A 503 -38.12 -1.04 -30.87
C LEU A 503 -39.58 -1.19 -30.51
N LYS A 504 -40.42 -1.50 -31.50
CA LYS A 504 -41.85 -1.73 -31.32
C LYS A 504 -42.22 -3.07 -31.89
N ALA A 505 -42.70 -3.97 -31.06
CA ALA A 505 -43.26 -5.23 -31.48
C ALA A 505 -44.76 -5.07 -31.75
N VAL A 506 -45.24 -5.65 -32.85
CA VAL A 506 -46.64 -5.61 -33.29
C VAL A 506 -47.13 -7.04 -33.48
N SER A 507 -48.23 -7.37 -32.81
CA SER A 507 -48.90 -8.66 -32.86
C SER A 507 -49.84 -8.75 -34.06
N GLU A 508 -49.88 -9.89 -34.74
CA GLU A 508 -50.88 -10.20 -35.78
C GLU A 508 -52.14 -10.87 -35.18
N ASP A 509 -53.20 -11.02 -35.98
CA ASP A 509 -54.47 -11.61 -35.54
C ASP A 509 -54.24 -12.96 -34.82
N ASP A 510 -54.92 -13.11 -33.67
CA ASP A 510 -54.80 -14.22 -32.71
C ASP A 510 -53.50 -14.31 -31.91
N SER A 511 -52.60 -13.34 -31.99
CA SER A 511 -51.40 -13.26 -31.14
C SER A 511 -51.37 -12.06 -30.17
N LYS A 512 -50.50 -12.14 -29.16
CA LYS A 512 -50.10 -11.07 -28.25
C LYS A 512 -48.59 -11.04 -28.12
N PHE A 513 -48.01 -9.84 -28.06
CA PHE A 513 -46.60 -9.66 -27.73
C PHE A 513 -46.37 -10.08 -26.28
N ALA A 514 -45.17 -10.60 -26.01
CA ALA A 514 -44.83 -11.00 -24.67
C ALA A 514 -43.57 -10.37 -24.12
N TYR A 515 -42.44 -10.49 -24.81
CA TYR A 515 -41.20 -9.90 -24.33
C TYR A 515 -40.11 -9.80 -25.39
N TRP A 516 -39.09 -8.99 -25.07
CA TRP A 516 -37.82 -8.88 -25.75
C TRP A 516 -36.74 -9.68 -25.01
N LYS A 517 -35.91 -10.44 -25.74
CA LYS A 517 -34.68 -11.06 -25.23
C LYS A 517 -33.44 -10.48 -25.86
N ASP A 518 -32.34 -10.41 -25.11
CA ASP A 518 -31.02 -10.06 -25.67
C ASP A 518 -30.27 -11.29 -26.24
N ALA A 519 -29.07 -11.06 -26.78
CA ALA A 519 -28.21 -12.08 -27.39
C ALA A 519 -27.79 -13.21 -26.44
N VAL A 520 -27.77 -12.94 -25.12
CA VAL A 520 -27.41 -13.91 -24.08
C VAL A 520 -28.65 -14.60 -23.48
N GLY A 521 -29.83 -14.35 -24.05
CA GLY A 521 -31.08 -15.00 -23.71
C GLY A 521 -31.84 -14.40 -22.53
N ARG A 522 -31.38 -13.25 -21.98
CA ARG A 522 -32.05 -12.56 -20.88
C ARG A 522 -33.27 -11.81 -21.40
N VAL A 523 -34.39 -11.87 -20.67
CA VAL A 523 -35.57 -11.06 -20.98
C VAL A 523 -35.33 -9.62 -20.53
N VAL A 524 -35.32 -8.68 -21.47
CA VAL A 524 -34.95 -7.27 -21.22
C VAL A 524 -36.15 -6.32 -21.15
N SER A 525 -37.30 -6.71 -21.68
CA SER A 525 -38.54 -5.95 -21.57
C SER A 525 -39.75 -6.84 -21.80
N THR A 526 -40.82 -6.64 -21.04
CA THR A 526 -42.15 -7.24 -21.28
C THR A 526 -43.10 -6.28 -21.99
N GLU A 527 -42.67 -5.04 -22.22
CA GLU A 527 -43.43 -4.06 -22.98
C GLU A 527 -43.13 -4.19 -24.49
N PRO A 528 -44.15 -4.12 -25.37
CA PRO A 528 -43.97 -4.22 -26.81
C PRO A 528 -43.12 -3.09 -27.36
N GLU A 529 -43.17 -1.92 -26.73
CA GLU A 529 -42.24 -0.83 -26.97
C GLU A 529 -41.08 -0.91 -25.97
N TYR A 530 -39.86 -1.07 -26.48
CA TYR A 530 -38.65 -1.14 -25.69
C TYR A 530 -37.68 -0.05 -26.12
N THR A 531 -37.47 0.93 -25.24
CA THR A 531 -36.48 2.00 -25.42
C THR A 531 -35.23 1.67 -24.64
N PHE A 532 -34.08 1.66 -25.31
CA PHE A 532 -32.77 1.43 -24.70
C PHE A 532 -31.73 2.36 -25.31
N GLU A 533 -30.64 2.57 -24.58
CA GLU A 533 -29.44 3.21 -25.12
C GLU A 533 -28.60 2.13 -25.79
N LEU A 534 -28.35 2.29 -27.09
CA LEU A 534 -27.66 1.28 -27.87
C LEU A 534 -26.22 1.06 -27.39
N GLY A 535 -25.90 -0.18 -27.03
CA GLY A 535 -24.56 -0.72 -26.87
C GLY A 535 -23.97 -1.22 -28.20
N CYS A 536 -22.68 -1.54 -28.20
CA CYS A 536 -22.04 -2.05 -29.42
C CYS A 536 -22.25 -3.57 -29.55
N GLU A 537 -22.77 -3.98 -30.71
CA GLU A 537 -23.10 -5.38 -31.07
C GLU A 537 -24.35 -5.97 -30.36
N ASP A 538 -25.30 -5.12 -29.97
CA ASP A 538 -26.56 -5.58 -29.38
C ASP A 538 -27.40 -6.41 -30.37
N SER A 539 -28.07 -7.44 -29.85
CA SER A 539 -29.07 -8.22 -30.57
C SER A 539 -30.30 -8.41 -29.69
N PHE A 540 -31.50 -8.09 -30.20
CA PHE A 540 -32.76 -8.30 -29.50
C PHE A 540 -33.75 -9.14 -30.31
N THR A 541 -34.43 -10.07 -29.65
CA THR A 541 -35.47 -10.93 -30.23
C THR A 541 -36.82 -10.66 -29.55
N ALA A 542 -37.84 -10.26 -30.31
CA ALA A 542 -39.23 -10.16 -29.84
C ALA A 542 -39.93 -11.53 -29.90
N TYR A 543 -40.71 -11.86 -28.88
CA TYR A 543 -41.49 -13.10 -28.83
C TYR A 543 -42.99 -12.80 -28.80
N PHE A 544 -43.76 -13.53 -29.62
CA PHE A 544 -45.21 -13.42 -29.77
C PHE A 544 -45.90 -14.76 -29.49
N PHE A 545 -47.06 -14.74 -28.81
CA PHE A 545 -47.83 -15.94 -28.41
C PHE A 545 -49.31 -15.83 -28.73
N GLU A 546 -50.05 -16.93 -28.71
CA GLU A 546 -51.50 -16.96 -28.98
C GLU A 546 -52.32 -16.24 -27.88
N LYS A 547 -53.40 -15.53 -28.26
CA LYS A 547 -54.22 -14.68 -27.35
C LYS A 547 -54.94 -15.44 -26.23
N ASN A 548 -55.18 -16.73 -26.39
CA ASN A 548 -55.88 -17.57 -25.41
C ASN A 548 -54.99 -18.03 -24.24
N LYS A 549 -53.78 -17.49 -24.11
CA LYS A 549 -52.81 -17.81 -23.05
C LYS A 549 -52.50 -16.56 -22.22
N TYR A 550 -52.38 -16.69 -20.90
CA TYR A 550 -51.86 -15.64 -20.02
C TYR A 550 -50.43 -15.98 -19.54
N LEU A 551 -49.63 -14.94 -19.30
CA LEU A 551 -48.18 -15.04 -19.05
C LEU A 551 -47.88 -14.86 -17.57
N VAL A 552 -47.26 -15.87 -16.96
CA VAL A 552 -46.71 -15.77 -15.61
C VAL A 552 -45.20 -15.61 -15.68
N THR A 553 -44.69 -14.52 -15.12
CA THR A 553 -43.26 -14.16 -15.13
C THR A 553 -42.70 -14.27 -13.72
N PHE A 554 -41.74 -15.17 -13.53
CA PHE A 554 -41.03 -15.38 -12.27
C PHE A 554 -39.72 -14.58 -12.27
N LYS A 555 -39.50 -13.79 -11.22
CA LYS A 555 -38.28 -13.01 -11.00
C LYS A 555 -37.49 -13.51 -9.79
N ASN A 556 -36.17 -13.54 -9.89
CA ASN A 556 -35.31 -13.78 -8.74
C ASN A 556 -35.23 -12.53 -7.83
N GLY A 557 -34.54 -12.66 -6.69
CA GLY A 557 -34.39 -11.58 -5.70
C GLY A 557 -33.57 -10.38 -6.18
N ASN A 558 -32.88 -10.49 -7.33
CA ASN A 558 -32.18 -9.38 -7.99
C ASN A 558 -33.07 -8.69 -9.05
N GLY A 559 -34.32 -9.12 -9.21
CA GLY A 559 -35.28 -8.58 -10.18
C GLY A 559 -35.14 -9.15 -11.60
N GLU A 560 -34.26 -10.13 -11.82
CA GLU A 560 -34.08 -10.78 -13.13
C GLU A 560 -35.19 -11.80 -13.38
N ILE A 561 -35.69 -11.85 -14.61
CA ILE A 561 -36.69 -12.85 -15.02
C ILE A 561 -36.00 -14.20 -15.19
N ILE A 562 -36.45 -15.21 -14.43
CA ILE A 562 -35.86 -16.55 -14.42
C ILE A 562 -36.73 -17.63 -15.07
N LYS A 563 -38.05 -17.43 -15.17
CA LYS A 563 -38.95 -18.30 -15.91
C LYS A 563 -40.17 -17.52 -16.36
N SER A 564 -40.68 -17.85 -17.53
CA SER A 564 -41.98 -17.38 -18.00
C SER A 564 -42.80 -18.61 -18.40
N VAL A 565 -44.04 -18.71 -17.91
CA VAL A 565 -44.96 -19.82 -18.18
C VAL A 565 -46.22 -19.29 -18.82
N TYR A 566 -46.72 -19.99 -19.82
CA TYR A 566 -48.01 -19.72 -20.46
C TYR A 566 -49.02 -20.67 -19.86
N LEU A 567 -50.19 -20.14 -19.51
CA LEU A 567 -51.31 -20.94 -19.03
C LEU A 567 -52.52 -20.68 -19.92
N VAL A 568 -53.18 -21.76 -20.36
CA VAL A 568 -54.57 -21.67 -20.81
C VAL A 568 -55.51 -21.67 -19.60
N GLU A 569 -56.77 -21.27 -19.82
CA GLU A 569 -57.81 -21.37 -18.78
C GLU A 569 -57.86 -22.81 -18.24
N ASP A 570 -57.85 -22.96 -16.91
CA ASP A 570 -57.82 -24.22 -16.16
C ASP A 570 -56.49 -25.01 -16.11
N GLU A 571 -55.38 -24.50 -16.65
CA GLU A 571 -54.07 -25.14 -16.53
C GLU A 571 -53.44 -24.95 -15.13
N ASP A 572 -52.87 -26.01 -14.56
CA ASP A 572 -52.18 -25.96 -13.27
C ASP A 572 -50.83 -25.24 -13.38
N ILE A 573 -50.55 -24.35 -12.43
CA ILE A 573 -49.31 -23.58 -12.43
C ILE A 573 -48.16 -24.34 -11.77
N VAL A 574 -47.08 -24.49 -12.52
CA VAL A 574 -45.83 -25.08 -12.02
C VAL A 574 -44.81 -23.98 -11.77
N PHE A 575 -44.63 -23.62 -10.50
CA PHE A 575 -43.59 -22.71 -10.05
C PHE A 575 -42.19 -23.20 -10.52
N PRO A 576 -41.26 -22.29 -10.85
CA PRO A 576 -39.87 -22.67 -11.09
C PRO A 576 -39.26 -23.28 -9.84
N GLU A 577 -38.17 -24.01 -10.03
CA GLU A 577 -37.28 -24.36 -8.93
C GLU A 577 -36.95 -23.10 -8.12
N SER A 578 -36.86 -23.26 -6.80
CA SER A 578 -36.59 -22.14 -5.91
C SER A 578 -35.29 -21.43 -6.37
N PRO A 579 -35.28 -20.11 -6.58
CA PRO A 579 -34.05 -19.43 -6.95
C PRO A 579 -33.08 -19.41 -5.77
N SER A 580 -31.78 -19.41 -6.06
CA SER A 580 -30.74 -19.32 -5.04
C SER A 580 -30.08 -17.95 -5.06
N MET A 581 -29.83 -17.42 -3.88
CA MET A 581 -29.02 -16.22 -3.69
C MET A 581 -28.00 -16.51 -2.60
N PHE A 582 -26.71 -16.39 -2.95
CA PHE A 582 -25.64 -16.77 -2.04
C PHE A 582 -25.64 -15.94 -0.76
N GLY A 583 -25.62 -16.58 0.40
CA GLY A 583 -25.77 -15.93 1.71
C GLY A 583 -27.23 -15.60 2.11
N TYR A 584 -28.21 -16.07 1.35
CA TYR A 584 -29.64 -15.89 1.64
C TYR A 584 -30.42 -17.20 1.47
N ARG A 585 -31.40 -17.42 2.33
CA ARG A 585 -32.38 -18.50 2.27
C ARG A 585 -33.60 -18.03 1.48
N PHE A 586 -34.01 -18.78 0.45
CA PHE A 586 -35.29 -18.55 -0.21
C PHE A 586 -36.43 -18.90 0.75
N ILE A 587 -37.37 -17.99 0.95
CA ILE A 587 -38.48 -18.17 1.90
C ILE A 587 -39.84 -18.32 1.21
N GLY A 588 -39.88 -18.23 -0.12
CA GLY A 588 -41.09 -18.42 -0.90
C GLY A 588 -41.23 -17.42 -2.04
N TRP A 589 -42.32 -17.54 -2.77
CA TRP A 589 -42.75 -16.58 -3.77
C TRP A 589 -43.69 -15.55 -3.14
N ASP A 590 -43.71 -14.34 -3.67
CA ASP A 590 -44.61 -13.27 -3.22
C ASP A 590 -46.08 -13.48 -3.63
N LYS A 591 -46.40 -14.54 -4.39
CA LYS A 591 -47.76 -14.93 -4.82
C LYS A 591 -47.96 -16.45 -4.79
N THR A 592 -49.17 -16.88 -4.44
CA THR A 592 -49.60 -18.29 -4.48
C THR A 592 -50.19 -18.70 -5.84
N ALA A 593 -50.39 -20.01 -6.05
CA ALA A 593 -51.04 -20.53 -7.25
C ALA A 593 -52.46 -19.99 -7.43
N GLU A 594 -53.22 -19.89 -6.34
CA GLU A 594 -54.59 -19.38 -6.33
C GLU A 594 -54.62 -17.90 -6.70
N GLU A 595 -53.69 -17.11 -6.18
CA GLU A 595 -53.56 -15.68 -6.51
C GLU A 595 -53.18 -15.45 -7.98
N ILE A 596 -52.38 -16.36 -8.55
CA ILE A 596 -52.01 -16.31 -9.96
C ILE A 596 -53.19 -16.75 -10.86
N LYS A 597 -53.92 -17.80 -10.50
CA LYS A 597 -55.12 -18.24 -11.25
C LYS A 597 -56.26 -17.22 -11.20
N ALA A 598 -56.45 -16.58 -10.04
CA ALA A 598 -57.48 -15.56 -9.86
C ALA A 598 -57.22 -14.27 -10.66
N SER A 599 -56.00 -14.07 -11.18
CA SER A 599 -55.65 -12.85 -11.91
C SER A 599 -56.31 -12.75 -13.29
N GLN A 600 -56.63 -13.90 -13.92
CA GLN A 600 -57.16 -14.00 -15.29
C GLN A 600 -56.39 -13.15 -16.34
N GLY A 601 -55.09 -12.92 -16.09
CA GLY A 601 -54.23 -12.02 -16.87
C GLY A 601 -52.74 -12.25 -16.60
N ASP A 602 -51.87 -11.39 -17.16
CA ASP A 602 -50.42 -11.55 -17.00
C ASP A 602 -49.98 -11.19 -15.55
N VAL A 603 -49.15 -12.03 -14.93
CA VAL A 603 -48.74 -11.91 -13.52
C VAL A 603 -47.22 -11.93 -13.38
N VAL A 604 -46.68 -11.06 -12.52
CA VAL A 604 -45.28 -11.12 -12.08
C VAL A 604 -45.23 -11.68 -10.66
N VAL A 605 -44.36 -12.67 -10.47
CA VAL A 605 -44.12 -13.38 -9.20
C VAL A 605 -42.65 -13.21 -8.85
N THR A 606 -42.35 -12.69 -7.66
CA THR A 606 -40.98 -12.38 -7.20
C THR A 606 -40.57 -13.31 -6.08
N ALA A 607 -39.34 -13.79 -6.13
CA ALA A 607 -38.76 -14.60 -5.08
C ALA A 607 -38.40 -13.78 -3.84
N LEU A 608 -38.76 -14.29 -2.67
CA LEU A 608 -38.48 -13.72 -1.36
C LEU A 608 -37.28 -14.43 -0.71
N PHE A 609 -36.44 -13.65 -0.04
CA PHE A 609 -35.20 -14.13 0.58
C PHE A 609 -35.01 -13.58 2.00
N GLU A 610 -34.37 -14.39 2.85
CA GLU A 610 -33.93 -14.03 4.20
C GLU A 610 -32.40 -14.20 4.31
N LYS A 611 -31.70 -13.24 4.93
CA LYS A 611 -30.23 -13.30 5.06
C LYS A 611 -29.81 -14.39 6.06
N ILE A 612 -28.80 -15.18 5.70
CA ILE A 612 -28.23 -16.19 6.59
C ILE A 612 -27.15 -15.53 7.46
N GLU A 613 -27.37 -15.44 8.77
CA GLU A 613 -26.34 -15.00 9.73
C GLU A 613 -25.56 -16.21 10.24
N GLN A 614 -24.42 -16.50 9.60
CA GLN A 614 -23.51 -17.58 9.98
C GLN A 614 -22.11 -17.01 10.25
N THR A 615 -21.45 -17.52 11.29
CA THR A 615 -20.03 -17.29 11.59
C THR A 615 -19.24 -18.51 11.15
N LEU A 616 -18.09 -18.28 10.50
CA LEU A 616 -17.18 -19.26 9.94
C LEU A 616 -15.77 -19.03 10.47
N LYS A 617 -14.97 -20.09 10.57
CA LYS A 617 -13.63 -20.07 11.13
C LYS A 617 -12.58 -20.13 10.02
N VAL A 618 -11.63 -19.19 10.06
CA VAL A 618 -10.42 -19.21 9.23
C VAL A 618 -9.24 -19.46 10.15
N GLU A 619 -8.54 -20.58 9.94
CA GLU A 619 -7.29 -20.89 10.64
C GLU A 619 -6.12 -20.76 9.67
N VAL A 620 -5.07 -20.03 10.06
CA VAL A 620 -3.91 -19.74 9.21
C VAL A 620 -2.65 -20.22 9.91
N TYR A 621 -1.92 -21.12 9.25
CA TYR A 621 -0.61 -21.63 9.69
C TYR A 621 0.48 -21.11 8.75
N GLY A 622 1.61 -20.71 9.33
CA GLY A 622 2.69 -20.07 8.56
C GLY A 622 2.36 -18.63 8.10
N GLY A 623 1.32 -18.00 8.66
CA GLY A 623 0.97 -16.62 8.37
C GLY A 623 0.03 -15.99 9.40
N SER A 624 -0.54 -14.83 9.07
CA SER A 624 -1.48 -14.07 9.88
C SER A 624 -2.87 -14.00 9.23
N GLY A 625 -3.90 -13.73 10.04
CA GLY A 625 -5.30 -13.60 9.58
C GLY A 625 -6.28 -14.65 10.13
N SER A 626 -5.84 -15.51 11.06
CA SER A 626 -6.73 -16.43 11.78
C SER A 626 -7.83 -15.68 12.55
N GLY A 627 -9.06 -16.21 12.54
CA GLY A 627 -10.18 -15.61 13.28
C GLY A 627 -11.54 -16.23 12.95
N GLU A 628 -12.56 -15.69 13.60
CA GLU A 628 -13.96 -15.96 13.28
C GLU A 628 -14.51 -14.80 12.44
N TYR A 629 -15.14 -15.12 11.32
CA TYR A 629 -15.62 -14.18 10.32
C TYR A 629 -17.08 -14.48 9.98
N LYS A 630 -17.84 -13.50 9.51
CA LYS A 630 -19.19 -13.76 9.01
C LYS A 630 -19.12 -14.36 7.61
N LEU A 631 -20.10 -15.18 7.27
CA LEU A 631 -20.30 -15.62 5.89
C LEU A 631 -20.34 -14.39 4.96
N ASN A 632 -19.51 -14.41 3.92
CA ASN A 632 -19.24 -13.33 2.96
C ASN A 632 -18.32 -12.18 3.41
N ASP A 633 -17.69 -12.26 4.58
CA ASP A 633 -16.61 -11.32 4.90
C ASP A 633 -15.44 -11.50 3.92
N TYR A 634 -14.82 -10.39 3.50
CA TYR A 634 -13.59 -10.42 2.72
C TYR A 634 -12.39 -10.31 3.65
N VAL A 635 -11.53 -11.32 3.65
CA VAL A 635 -10.39 -11.46 4.56
C VAL A 635 -9.10 -11.47 3.75
N ILE A 636 -8.05 -10.86 4.31
CA ILE A 636 -6.70 -10.88 3.77
C ILE A 636 -5.81 -11.60 4.77
N VAL A 637 -5.14 -12.66 4.31
CA VAL A 637 -4.10 -13.38 5.03
C VAL A 637 -2.72 -13.03 4.46
N GLU A 638 -1.70 -13.07 5.30
CA GLU A 638 -0.33 -12.70 4.93
C GLU A 638 0.65 -13.73 5.47
N ALA A 639 1.50 -14.27 4.59
CA ALA A 639 2.46 -15.31 4.92
C ALA A 639 3.57 -14.70 5.78
N ASN A 640 4.07 -15.46 6.75
CA ASN A 640 5.21 -15.05 7.55
C ASN A 640 6.48 -14.96 6.67
N GLU A 641 7.49 -14.27 7.18
CA GLU A 641 8.82 -14.32 6.57
C GLU A 641 9.34 -15.77 6.56
N PRO A 642 9.84 -16.28 5.42
CA PRO A 642 10.37 -17.64 5.33
C PRO A 642 11.60 -17.82 6.22
N GLU A 643 11.80 -19.04 6.74
CA GLU A 643 13.07 -19.40 7.40
C GLU A 643 14.25 -19.32 6.42
N GLU A 644 15.46 -19.12 6.93
CA GLU A 644 16.69 -19.01 6.11
C GLU A 644 16.83 -20.20 5.14
N GLY A 645 17.07 -19.90 3.87
CA GLY A 645 17.19 -20.88 2.79
C GLY A 645 15.87 -21.40 2.23
N LYS A 646 14.73 -20.84 2.66
CA LYS A 646 13.40 -21.13 2.10
C LYS A 646 12.80 -19.89 1.43
N LYS A 647 11.82 -20.12 0.55
CA LYS A 647 10.94 -19.10 -0.01
C LYS A 647 9.48 -19.53 0.12
N PHE A 648 8.58 -18.55 0.18
CA PHE A 648 7.15 -18.83 0.07
C PHE A 648 6.85 -19.38 -1.33
N ALA A 649 6.07 -20.46 -1.39
CA ALA A 649 5.64 -21.10 -2.63
C ALA A 649 4.19 -20.73 -2.95
N TYR A 650 3.27 -21.05 -2.05
CA TYR A 650 1.83 -20.83 -2.24
C TYR A 650 1.05 -21.02 -0.94
N TRP A 651 -0.21 -20.59 -0.97
CA TRP A 651 -1.24 -20.94 0.00
C TRP A 651 -1.95 -22.21 -0.44
N GLU A 652 -2.09 -23.18 0.45
CA GLU A 652 -2.91 -24.36 0.27
C GLU A 652 -3.96 -24.49 1.37
N ASP A 653 -5.10 -25.11 1.04
CA ASP A 653 -6.12 -25.47 2.03
C ASP A 653 -5.84 -26.83 2.71
N GLU A 654 -6.70 -27.25 3.64
CA GLU A 654 -6.58 -28.54 4.34
C GLU A 654 -6.63 -29.78 3.41
N ASN A 655 -7.10 -29.61 2.18
CA ASN A 655 -7.21 -30.67 1.18
C ASN A 655 -6.06 -30.63 0.16
N GLY A 656 -5.10 -29.70 0.32
CA GLY A 656 -3.97 -29.52 -0.59
C GLY A 656 -4.31 -28.73 -1.86
N ASN A 657 -5.46 -28.06 -1.92
CA ASN A 657 -5.80 -27.20 -3.05
C ASN A 657 -4.97 -25.92 -2.98
N ILE A 658 -4.23 -25.62 -4.03
CA ILE A 658 -3.48 -24.36 -4.15
C ILE A 658 -4.45 -23.22 -4.45
N LEU A 659 -4.51 -22.23 -3.56
CA LEU A 659 -5.46 -21.12 -3.63
C LEU A 659 -4.82 -19.78 -4.02
N SER A 660 -3.52 -19.61 -3.82
CA SER A 660 -2.81 -18.39 -4.23
C SER A 660 -1.28 -18.59 -4.24
N TYR A 661 -0.59 -17.98 -5.22
CA TYR A 661 0.87 -17.89 -5.27
C TYR A 661 1.43 -16.60 -4.67
N SER A 662 0.57 -15.71 -4.15
CA SER A 662 1.00 -14.45 -3.54
C SER A 662 1.16 -14.60 -2.03
N THR A 663 2.22 -14.01 -1.46
CA THR A 663 2.44 -13.95 0.00
C THR A 663 1.28 -13.26 0.72
N ARG A 664 0.50 -12.44 0.02
CA ARG A 664 -0.73 -11.82 0.50
C ARG A 664 -1.94 -12.32 -0.27
N TYR A 665 -2.81 -13.07 0.41
CA TYR A 665 -3.97 -13.70 -0.21
C TYR A 665 -5.29 -13.15 0.35
N GLY A 666 -6.10 -12.54 -0.52
CA GLY A 666 -7.42 -12.03 -0.18
C GLY A 666 -8.55 -12.88 -0.76
N PHE A 667 -9.50 -13.31 0.08
CA PHE A 667 -10.63 -14.15 -0.33
C PHE A 667 -11.91 -13.84 0.45
N THR A 668 -13.04 -14.34 -0.07
CA THR A 668 -14.35 -14.23 0.60
C THR A 668 -14.58 -15.48 1.43
N VAL A 669 -14.94 -15.33 2.70
CA VAL A 669 -15.17 -16.45 3.61
C VAL A 669 -16.50 -17.12 3.26
N THR A 670 -16.41 -18.34 2.71
CA THR A 670 -17.57 -19.13 2.24
C THR A 670 -17.73 -20.47 2.95
N ARG A 671 -16.71 -20.88 3.71
CA ARG A 671 -16.65 -22.11 4.52
C ARG A 671 -15.68 -21.91 5.68
N ASP A 672 -15.69 -22.85 6.62
CA ASP A 672 -14.54 -23.04 7.50
C ASP A 672 -13.35 -23.50 6.64
N VAL A 673 -12.18 -22.91 6.86
CA VAL A 673 -10.98 -23.20 6.07
C VAL A 673 -9.73 -23.13 6.93
N ILE A 674 -8.83 -24.08 6.69
CA ILE A 674 -7.46 -24.06 7.22
C ILE A 674 -6.53 -23.72 6.07
N LEU A 675 -5.80 -22.61 6.18
CA LEU A 675 -4.82 -22.17 5.20
C LEU A 675 -3.40 -22.40 5.72
N ASN A 676 -2.61 -23.11 4.93
CA ASN A 676 -1.18 -23.31 5.19
C ASN A 676 -0.37 -22.49 4.20
N ALA A 677 0.54 -21.65 4.71
CA ALA A 677 1.59 -21.07 3.89
C ALA A 677 2.67 -22.12 3.66
N VAL A 678 2.89 -22.50 2.41
CA VAL A 678 3.88 -23.50 2.03
C VAL A 678 5.20 -22.81 1.70
N TYR A 679 6.28 -23.33 2.29
CA TYR A 679 7.63 -22.84 2.08
C TYR A 679 8.52 -23.95 1.53
N VAL A 680 9.19 -23.67 0.42
CA VAL A 680 10.11 -24.59 -0.28
C VAL A 680 11.54 -24.08 -0.19
N SER A 681 12.55 -24.89 -0.53
CA SER A 681 13.93 -24.39 -0.58
C SER A 681 14.09 -23.32 -1.67
N GLU A 682 15.04 -22.39 -1.50
CA GLU A 682 15.24 -21.30 -2.47
C GLU A 682 15.54 -21.81 -3.89
N ASP A 683 16.24 -22.93 -4.00
CA ASP A 683 16.63 -23.59 -5.25
C ASP A 683 15.52 -24.44 -5.88
N GLU A 684 14.42 -24.71 -5.16
CA GLU A 684 13.29 -25.47 -5.69
C GLU A 684 12.46 -24.60 -6.65
N GLU A 685 12.28 -25.06 -7.89
CA GLU A 685 11.39 -24.38 -8.85
C GLU A 685 9.93 -24.70 -8.54
N VAL A 686 9.15 -23.66 -8.25
CA VAL A 686 7.68 -23.77 -8.08
C VAL A 686 7.04 -23.46 -9.42
N GLU A 687 6.47 -24.47 -10.07
CA GLU A 687 5.76 -24.28 -11.32
C GLU A 687 4.37 -23.67 -11.06
N GLU A 688 4.24 -22.37 -11.30
CA GLU A 688 2.94 -21.70 -11.19
C GLU A 688 2.05 -22.09 -12.38
N GLN A 689 0.96 -22.76 -12.08
CA GLN A 689 0.00 -23.19 -13.09
C GLN A 689 -1.41 -22.78 -12.68
N ALA A 690 -2.28 -22.61 -13.68
CA ALA A 690 -3.68 -22.38 -13.41
C ALA A 690 -4.27 -23.60 -12.69
N ARG A 691 -5.09 -23.34 -11.66
CA ARG A 691 -5.79 -24.34 -10.87
C ARG A 691 -7.22 -23.88 -10.63
N ILE A 692 -8.11 -24.86 -10.55
CA ILE A 692 -9.48 -24.68 -10.06
C ILE A 692 -9.87 -25.96 -9.33
N ALA A 693 -10.53 -25.81 -8.18
CA ALA A 693 -11.01 -26.91 -7.37
C ALA A 693 -12.44 -26.64 -6.89
N ILE A 694 -13.26 -27.69 -6.74
CA ILE A 694 -14.50 -27.59 -5.97
C ILE A 694 -14.11 -27.71 -4.50
N THR A 695 -14.16 -26.61 -3.75
CA THR A 695 -13.64 -26.54 -2.38
C THR A 695 -14.72 -26.64 -1.31
N ASN A 696 -15.99 -26.54 -1.70
CA ASN A 696 -17.10 -26.77 -0.79
C ASN A 696 -18.31 -27.38 -1.51
N ILE A 697 -19.01 -28.26 -0.79
CA ILE A 697 -20.32 -28.77 -1.17
C ILE A 697 -21.25 -28.61 0.03
N ALA A 698 -22.27 -27.78 -0.14
CA ALA A 698 -23.29 -27.56 0.88
C ALA A 698 -24.63 -28.11 0.43
N PHE A 699 -25.46 -28.50 1.40
CA PHE A 699 -26.78 -29.06 1.15
C PHE A 699 -27.85 -28.15 1.75
N THR A 700 -28.97 -28.06 1.06
CA THR A 700 -30.23 -27.51 1.58
C THR A 700 -31.35 -28.49 1.27
N ASP A 701 -32.55 -28.21 1.79
CA ASP A 701 -33.71 -29.09 1.64
C ASP A 701 -34.05 -29.46 0.19
N ASP A 702 -33.63 -28.71 -0.83
CA ASP A 702 -33.91 -29.00 -2.24
C ASP A 702 -32.72 -28.87 -3.19
N LYS A 703 -31.51 -28.55 -2.69
CA LYS A 703 -30.34 -28.25 -3.52
C LYS A 703 -29.02 -28.77 -2.97
N ILE A 704 -28.12 -29.02 -3.92
CA ILE A 704 -26.69 -29.16 -3.71
C ILE A 704 -26.00 -27.88 -4.21
N THR A 705 -25.17 -27.27 -3.38
CA THR A 705 -24.39 -26.07 -3.71
C THR A 705 -22.93 -26.45 -3.84
N PHE A 706 -22.34 -26.21 -5.02
CA PHE A 706 -20.92 -26.39 -5.30
C PHE A 706 -20.22 -25.03 -5.30
N VAL A 707 -19.08 -24.94 -4.60
CA VAL A 707 -18.22 -23.76 -4.59
C VAL A 707 -16.91 -24.12 -5.28
N ALA A 708 -16.54 -23.37 -6.30
CA ALA A 708 -15.27 -23.50 -6.99
C ALA A 708 -14.35 -22.33 -6.68
N GLU A 709 -13.10 -22.62 -6.34
CA GLU A 709 -12.05 -21.61 -6.16
C GLU A 709 -10.96 -21.81 -7.18
N ARG A 710 -10.51 -20.71 -7.78
CA ARG A 710 -9.47 -20.72 -8.81
C ARG A 710 -8.30 -19.83 -8.43
N VAL A 711 -7.14 -20.20 -8.94
CA VAL A 711 -5.95 -19.36 -9.05
C VAL A 711 -5.41 -19.50 -10.46
N VAL A 712 -5.11 -18.37 -11.10
CA VAL A 712 -4.46 -18.32 -12.40
C VAL A 712 -3.19 -17.47 -12.26
N PRO A 713 -2.00 -17.99 -12.64
CA PRO A 713 -0.74 -17.28 -12.51
C PRO A 713 -0.73 -15.94 -13.24
N GLU A 714 0.10 -15.02 -12.76
CA GLU A 714 0.27 -13.70 -13.38
C GLU A 714 0.75 -13.82 -14.83
N GLY A 715 0.37 -12.87 -15.67
CA GLY A 715 0.67 -12.89 -17.12
C GLY A 715 -0.34 -13.66 -17.97
N ASN A 716 -1.32 -14.34 -17.36
CA ASN A 716 -2.46 -14.96 -18.04
C ASN A 716 -3.71 -14.08 -17.90
N THR A 717 -4.66 -14.17 -18.86
CA THR A 717 -5.92 -13.40 -18.82
C THR A 717 -7.13 -14.33 -18.76
N ILE A 718 -7.98 -14.22 -17.74
CA ILE A 718 -9.22 -15.01 -17.67
C ILE A 718 -10.16 -14.63 -18.83
N VAL A 719 -10.59 -15.62 -19.60
CA VAL A 719 -11.63 -15.48 -20.62
C VAL A 719 -13.00 -15.68 -19.98
N LEU A 720 -13.22 -16.84 -19.37
CA LEU A 720 -14.46 -17.24 -18.72
C LEU A 720 -14.14 -18.33 -17.68
N HIS A 721 -14.86 -18.37 -16.58
CA HIS A 721 -14.77 -19.48 -15.61
C HIS A 721 -16.15 -19.87 -15.12
N GLY A 722 -16.26 -20.99 -14.41
CA GLY A 722 -17.50 -21.41 -13.78
C GLY A 722 -17.48 -22.86 -13.33
N ILE A 723 -18.67 -23.46 -13.21
CA ILE A 723 -18.86 -24.87 -12.85
C ILE A 723 -19.74 -25.52 -13.92
N ILE A 724 -19.38 -26.74 -14.31
CA ILE A 724 -20.25 -27.63 -15.07
C ILE A 724 -20.78 -28.74 -14.16
N ALA A 725 -22.01 -29.18 -14.42
CA ALA A 725 -22.70 -30.19 -13.60
C ALA A 725 -23.48 -31.19 -14.48
N THR A 726 -23.65 -32.43 -14.01
CA THR A 726 -24.51 -33.44 -14.63
C THR A 726 -24.98 -34.46 -13.59
N ASN A 727 -26.18 -35.01 -13.75
CA ASN A 727 -26.69 -36.14 -12.96
C ASN A 727 -26.60 -37.47 -13.74
N ASN A 728 -25.99 -37.46 -14.94
CA ASN A 728 -25.77 -38.68 -15.71
C ASN A 728 -24.42 -39.29 -15.30
N PRO A 729 -24.38 -40.44 -14.61
CA PRO A 729 -23.12 -41.04 -14.13
C PRO A 729 -22.18 -41.46 -15.26
N ALA A 730 -22.69 -41.78 -16.45
CA ALA A 730 -21.86 -42.15 -17.59
C ALA A 730 -21.08 -40.94 -18.16
N ILE A 731 -21.59 -39.73 -17.99
CA ILE A 731 -20.90 -38.49 -18.33
C ILE A 731 -20.08 -38.03 -17.13
N GLY A 732 -20.74 -37.89 -15.98
CA GLY A 732 -20.21 -37.29 -14.76
C GLY A 732 -19.03 -38.01 -14.16
N SER A 733 -18.79 -39.29 -14.48
CA SER A 733 -17.60 -40.04 -14.01
C SER A 733 -16.45 -40.08 -15.02
N SER A 734 -16.54 -39.36 -16.15
CA SER A 734 -15.57 -39.41 -17.26
C SER A 734 -14.94 -38.03 -17.49
N ASP A 735 -13.65 -37.87 -17.19
CA ASP A 735 -12.91 -36.63 -17.48
C ASP A 735 -12.94 -36.21 -18.95
N LYS A 736 -13.05 -37.20 -19.85
CA LYS A 736 -13.08 -36.99 -21.28
C LYS A 736 -14.44 -36.48 -21.76
N ASP A 737 -15.53 -36.97 -21.17
CA ASP A 737 -16.89 -36.64 -21.60
C ASP A 737 -17.50 -35.49 -20.79
N PHE A 738 -17.07 -35.29 -19.55
CA PHE A 738 -17.56 -34.23 -18.69
C PHE A 738 -16.81 -32.92 -18.95
N VAL A 739 -17.10 -32.31 -20.10
CA VAL A 739 -16.46 -31.08 -20.56
C VAL A 739 -17.49 -30.04 -21.00
N ILE A 740 -17.06 -28.78 -21.07
CA ILE A 740 -17.92 -27.66 -21.45
C ILE A 740 -18.49 -27.84 -22.87
N GLY A 741 -19.80 -27.64 -23.03
CA GLY A 741 -20.49 -27.74 -24.32
C GLY A 741 -20.88 -29.17 -24.73
N LYS A 742 -20.59 -30.19 -23.91
CA LYS A 742 -21.13 -31.54 -24.12
C LYS A 742 -22.64 -31.56 -23.88
N GLU A 743 -23.38 -32.30 -24.70
CA GLU A 743 -24.81 -32.56 -24.49
C GLU A 743 -25.04 -33.29 -23.15
N GLY A 744 -26.03 -32.87 -22.38
CA GLY A 744 -26.29 -33.40 -21.04
C GLY A 744 -25.40 -32.84 -19.92
N VAL A 745 -24.58 -31.82 -20.23
CA VAL A 745 -23.77 -31.09 -19.25
C VAL A 745 -24.32 -29.68 -19.07
N TYR A 746 -24.72 -29.36 -17.83
CA TYR A 746 -25.14 -28.02 -17.44
C TYR A 746 -23.91 -27.13 -17.28
N LYS A 747 -24.00 -25.87 -17.70
CA LYS A 747 -22.92 -24.89 -17.62
C LYS A 747 -23.41 -23.62 -16.93
N ALA A 748 -22.71 -23.24 -15.87
CA ALA A 748 -22.82 -21.92 -15.24
C ALA A 748 -21.50 -21.17 -15.39
N SER A 749 -21.54 -19.86 -15.65
CA SER A 749 -20.34 -19.10 -16.02
C SER A 749 -20.33 -17.68 -15.48
N ALA A 750 -19.13 -17.14 -15.25
CA ALA A 750 -18.91 -15.72 -14.95
C ALA A 750 -17.75 -15.13 -15.76
N LEU A 751 -17.86 -13.83 -16.04
CA LEU A 751 -16.87 -13.04 -16.79
C LEU A 751 -15.91 -12.26 -15.89
N THR A 752 -15.96 -12.46 -14.57
CA THR A 752 -15.06 -11.78 -13.62
C THR A 752 -13.60 -12.10 -13.95
N LYS A 753 -12.74 -11.08 -13.95
CA LYS A 753 -11.37 -11.17 -14.48
C LYS A 753 -10.27 -11.29 -13.43
N GLY A 754 -10.60 -11.33 -12.14
CA GLY A 754 -9.63 -11.56 -11.07
C GLY A 754 -8.89 -12.88 -11.26
N LEU A 755 -7.57 -12.87 -11.07
CA LEU A 755 -6.70 -14.05 -11.19
C LEU A 755 -6.98 -15.09 -10.11
N VAL A 756 -7.38 -14.63 -8.93
CA VAL A 756 -7.93 -15.45 -7.85
C VAL A 756 -9.42 -15.16 -7.72
N GLY A 757 -10.23 -16.18 -7.46
CA GLY A 757 -11.65 -15.94 -7.18
C GLY A 757 -12.51 -17.17 -6.99
N VAL A 758 -13.72 -16.90 -6.52
CA VAL A 758 -14.73 -17.91 -6.17
C VAL A 758 -15.86 -17.90 -7.20
N PHE A 759 -16.45 -19.06 -7.46
CA PHE A 759 -17.68 -19.24 -8.21
C PHE A 759 -18.61 -20.20 -7.47
N VAL A 760 -19.91 -19.92 -7.46
CA VAL A 760 -20.91 -20.75 -6.75
C VAL A 760 -21.97 -21.22 -7.73
N LEU A 761 -22.20 -22.53 -7.76
CA LEU A 761 -23.31 -23.16 -8.49
C LEU A 761 -24.27 -23.77 -7.48
N ASN A 762 -25.53 -23.34 -7.52
CA ASN A 762 -26.60 -23.99 -6.79
C ASN A 762 -27.38 -24.87 -7.76
N LYS A 763 -27.52 -26.16 -7.45
CA LYS A 763 -28.25 -27.10 -8.29
C LYS A 763 -29.36 -27.79 -7.51
N ALA A 764 -30.60 -27.67 -7.99
CA ALA A 764 -31.71 -28.46 -7.47
C ALA A 764 -31.44 -29.95 -7.67
N ALA A 765 -31.69 -30.73 -6.62
CA ALA A 765 -31.50 -32.17 -6.61
C ALA A 765 -32.63 -32.84 -5.84
N GLU A 766 -33.13 -33.99 -6.31
CA GLU A 766 -34.08 -34.83 -5.55
C GLU A 766 -33.38 -35.60 -4.42
N LEU A 767 -34.13 -36.10 -3.44
CA LEU A 767 -33.57 -36.94 -2.37
C LEU A 767 -32.95 -38.19 -3.01
N ASP A 768 -31.74 -38.56 -2.57
CA ASP A 768 -30.89 -39.61 -3.13
C ASP A 768 -30.42 -39.36 -4.57
N GLU A 769 -30.71 -38.19 -5.16
CA GLU A 769 -30.18 -37.82 -6.47
C GLU A 769 -28.69 -37.46 -6.36
N THR A 770 -27.91 -38.01 -7.27
CA THR A 770 -26.46 -37.80 -7.34
C THR A 770 -26.11 -36.84 -8.46
N TRP A 771 -25.38 -35.79 -8.13
CA TRP A 771 -24.82 -34.82 -9.06
C TRP A 771 -23.30 -34.90 -9.07
N TYR A 772 -22.75 -34.82 -10.28
CA TYR A 772 -21.34 -34.66 -10.55
C TYR A 772 -21.09 -33.21 -10.94
N ALA A 773 -20.06 -32.58 -10.39
CA ALA A 773 -19.68 -31.21 -10.68
C ALA A 773 -18.17 -31.08 -10.84
N ARG A 774 -17.74 -30.16 -11.71
CA ARG A 774 -16.34 -29.73 -11.79
C ARG A 774 -16.25 -28.26 -12.18
N GLY A 775 -15.29 -27.57 -11.56
CA GLY A 775 -14.92 -26.22 -11.94
C GLY A 775 -14.22 -26.22 -13.30
N TYR A 776 -14.36 -25.14 -14.06
CA TYR A 776 -13.53 -24.89 -15.23
C TYR A 776 -13.08 -23.44 -15.28
N VAL A 777 -11.89 -23.20 -15.85
CA VAL A 777 -11.44 -21.87 -16.23
C VAL A 777 -10.83 -21.91 -17.62
N ILE A 778 -11.32 -21.00 -18.45
CA ILE A 778 -10.79 -20.69 -19.77
C ILE A 778 -9.98 -19.41 -19.61
N TYR A 779 -8.70 -19.45 -19.92
CA TYR A 779 -7.82 -18.31 -19.86
C TYR A 779 -6.95 -18.25 -21.11
N LYS A 780 -6.41 -17.07 -21.38
CA LYS A 780 -5.42 -16.83 -22.41
C LYS A 780 -4.05 -16.87 -21.75
N ASP A 781 -3.18 -17.76 -22.19
CA ASP A 781 -1.82 -17.86 -21.66
C ASP A 781 -0.94 -16.68 -22.12
N SER A 782 0.28 -16.58 -21.59
CA SER A 782 1.25 -15.54 -21.93
C SER A 782 1.67 -15.53 -23.41
N ASN A 783 1.50 -16.64 -24.13
CA ASN A 783 1.73 -16.75 -25.57
C ASN A 783 0.50 -16.39 -26.41
N GLY A 784 -0.62 -16.13 -25.73
CA GLY A 784 -1.89 -15.78 -26.33
C GLY A 784 -2.78 -16.95 -26.73
N ASN A 785 -2.44 -18.18 -26.33
CA ASN A 785 -3.26 -19.36 -26.58
C ASN A 785 -4.43 -19.42 -25.60
N ILE A 786 -5.59 -19.88 -26.06
CA ILE A 786 -6.73 -20.14 -25.18
C ILE A 786 -6.55 -21.53 -24.58
N VAL A 787 -6.41 -21.58 -23.26
CA VAL A 787 -6.28 -22.80 -22.46
C VAL A 787 -7.56 -22.98 -21.65
N THR A 788 -8.08 -24.21 -21.61
CA THR A 788 -9.17 -24.60 -20.72
C THR A 788 -8.65 -25.64 -19.76
N ILE A 789 -8.77 -25.36 -18.46
CA ILE A 789 -8.52 -26.35 -17.42
C ILE A 789 -9.81 -26.64 -16.67
N TYR A 790 -9.82 -27.79 -16.01
CA TYR A 790 -10.92 -28.23 -15.20
C TYR A 790 -10.40 -28.74 -13.85
N SER A 791 -11.25 -28.69 -12.83
CA SER A 791 -10.99 -29.38 -11.57
C SER A 791 -11.20 -30.88 -11.72
N ASP A 792 -10.83 -31.60 -10.67
CA ASP A 792 -11.33 -32.94 -10.40
C ASP A 792 -12.86 -32.93 -10.34
N ILE A 793 -13.42 -34.09 -10.61
CA ILE A 793 -14.86 -34.32 -10.59
C ILE A 793 -15.26 -34.63 -9.15
N GLU A 794 -16.11 -33.76 -8.60
CA GLU A 794 -16.74 -34.01 -7.32
C GLU A 794 -18.13 -34.62 -7.51
N GLN A 795 -18.45 -35.59 -6.65
CA GLN A 795 -19.76 -36.23 -6.60
C GLN A 795 -20.44 -35.89 -5.28
N ALA A 796 -21.72 -35.52 -5.35
CA ALA A 796 -22.55 -35.30 -4.19
C ALA A 796 -23.91 -35.94 -4.38
N THR A 797 -24.36 -36.67 -3.36
CA THR A 797 -25.70 -37.25 -3.30
C THR A 797 -26.50 -36.48 -2.26
N ARG A 798 -27.66 -35.96 -2.63
CA ARG A 798 -28.54 -35.27 -1.67
C ARG A 798 -29.09 -36.30 -0.67
N GLN A 799 -28.79 -36.12 0.61
CA GLN A 799 -29.30 -36.95 1.71
C GLN A 799 -30.28 -36.15 2.57
N GLU A 800 -31.07 -36.82 3.41
CA GLU A 800 -31.92 -36.15 4.41
C GLU A 800 -31.02 -35.38 5.39
N LEU A 801 -31.29 -34.08 5.58
CA LEU A 801 -30.53 -33.16 6.43
C LEU A 801 -30.93 -33.23 7.91
#